data_AF-A0A7J7JJS7-F1
#
_entry.id   AF-A0A7J7JJS7-F1
#
_cell.length_a   1.000
_cell.length_b   1.000
_cell.length_c   1.000
_cell.angle_alpha   90.00
_cell.angle_beta   90.00
_cell.angle_gamma   90.00
#
_symmetry.space_group_name_H-M   'P 1'
#
loop_
_entity.id
_entity.type
_entity.pdbx_description
1 polymer ?
#
loop_
_entity_poly.entity_id
_entity_poly.type
_entity_poly.pdbx_seq_one_letter_code
_entity_poly.pdbx_strand_id
1 'polypeptide(L)'
;MCYLGIMLTMQLNKNKLMLRWLSTHSRRFHSTTRHEPRSSYDAVVIGGGHNGLVAAAYMARGGKSVCVLEKRHVLGGAAVTEEIIPGYKFSRCSYVLSLLRPQILKDLELKKYGLKLHMRDPNSFTPMLEDPSPSTGVPRSLLIGSDYSKTYQQIAQFSAKDAEAYFRYEDKLTSLVEALQPILDSSPPNIHKLTSGSLQEKWREWRDAVKPLVTVGRRLNVDIPSFYEMITSPATKVLDKWFESEPLKATLATDAVIGAMISPHSSGSSYVLLHHVMGELEGRKGAWGYVEGGMGALSDCLAQSAKDKGVEIFTNQPVAHIESRDEKVTGVVTADGREIHASTVLSNATPHVTFTQLMSKGDLPSEFYDEVRAIDYTSPVTKINVAVNTLPNFLAAPNTPDNQPLPHHQCTIHLNCESTDLIHQAYLSAQQGEWFHRPVIEMTIPSSKDLTLAPEGHHVVLLFTMYTPYELSGGRQWDDVTRGQYADCVFDSIERYAPGFKESVVGRDILTPPDLERTFGLTGGNIFHGAMALDQLYLTRPTPKFSGSVTPVQGLYICGSGAHPGGFTYLSPSPLSVSITSICLHHLYLSPSPLSVSITSICLHHLYLSPSPLSVSITSICLHHLYLSPSPLSLSITSICLHHLYLSPSPLSLSITSICLHHLYLSPSPLSVSITSISLHHLYLSPSPLSVSITSISLHHLYLSPSPLSVSITSICLHHLYLSPSPLPVSITSICLHHLYLSPSPLSVSITSISLHHLYLSPSPLSVSITSICLHHLYLSPSPLPVSITSICLHHLYLSPSPLSVFITSICLHHLYLSPSPLSVSITSICLHHLYLSPSPLSVSITSISLHHLYLSPSPLSVSITSISLHHLYLSPSPLSVSITSTCLHHLYLSPSPLSVSITSICLHHLYLSPSPLSVSITSISLHHLYLSPSPLSVSITSISLHHLFLSLVDLFVVASWDLQDVWLLSKLCKEGIKCSATEERQIISLGPIKLPESYVN
;
A
#
# COMPACT_ATOMS: atom_id res chain seq x y z
N MET A 1 22.23 0.42 55.77
CA MET A 1 21.10 0.44 56.74
C MET A 1 20.03 1.49 56.37
N CYS A 2 20.36 2.76 56.08
CA CYS A 2 19.34 3.73 55.61
C CYS A 2 18.76 3.47 54.21
N TYR A 3 19.51 2.83 53.30
CA TYR A 3 19.01 2.46 51.96
C TYR A 3 18.02 1.29 51.96
N LEU A 4 18.10 0.40 52.96
CA LEU A 4 17.21 -0.76 53.08
C LEU A 4 15.84 -0.36 53.68
N GLY A 5 15.83 0.65 54.57
CA GLY A 5 14.60 1.19 55.16
C GLY A 5 13.71 1.93 54.16
N ILE A 6 14.30 2.65 53.19
CA ILE A 6 13.54 3.39 52.18
C ILE A 6 12.88 2.42 51.16
N MET A 7 13.57 1.35 50.76
CA MET A 7 12.99 0.33 49.86
C MET A 7 11.85 -0.46 50.52
N LEU A 8 11.98 -0.84 51.80
CA LEU A 8 10.92 -1.54 52.54
C LEU A 8 9.67 -0.66 52.74
N THR A 9 9.85 0.66 52.93
CA THR A 9 8.73 1.59 53.10
C THR A 9 7.99 1.86 51.78
N MET A 10 8.70 1.87 50.64
CA MET A 10 8.09 1.98 49.31
C MET A 10 7.34 0.70 48.88
N GLN A 11 7.82 -0.48 49.27
CA GLN A 11 7.16 -1.76 48.99
C GLN A 11 5.87 -1.94 49.80
N LEU A 12 5.87 -1.52 51.08
CA LEU A 12 4.70 -1.56 51.96
C LEU A 12 3.60 -0.55 51.54
N ASN A 13 3.98 0.63 51.03
CA ASN A 13 3.01 1.60 50.52
C ASN A 13 2.40 1.20 49.17
N LYS A 14 3.16 0.55 48.27
CA LYS A 14 2.60 -0.06 47.05
C LYS A 14 1.58 -1.14 47.37
N ASN A 15 1.87 -2.01 48.33
CA ASN A 15 0.95 -3.07 48.73
C ASN A 15 -0.30 -2.53 49.44
N LYS A 16 -0.20 -1.46 50.25
CA LYS A 16 -1.38 -0.81 50.86
C LYS A 16 -2.24 -0.06 49.85
N LEU A 17 -1.66 0.59 48.83
CA LEU A 17 -2.40 1.22 47.73
C LEU A 17 -3.05 0.18 46.82
N MET A 18 -2.37 -0.93 46.54
CA MET A 18 -2.92 -2.05 45.77
C MET A 18 -4.03 -2.78 46.53
N LEU A 19 -3.91 -2.95 47.86
CA LEU A 19 -4.98 -3.50 48.70
C LEU A 19 -6.17 -2.54 48.87
N ARG A 20 -5.94 -1.22 48.92
CA ARG A 20 -7.02 -0.22 48.90
C ARG A 20 -7.72 -0.19 47.54
N TRP A 21 -6.97 -0.27 46.44
CA TRP A 21 -7.48 -0.35 45.06
C TRP A 21 -8.26 -1.64 44.81
N LEU A 22 -7.77 -2.78 45.32
CA LEU A 22 -8.46 -4.06 45.32
C LEU A 22 -9.71 -4.02 46.22
N SER A 23 -9.68 -3.37 47.39
CA SER A 23 -10.87 -3.29 48.27
C SER A 23 -11.98 -2.36 47.77
N THR A 24 -11.64 -1.35 46.96
CA THR A 24 -12.62 -0.45 46.32
C THR A 24 -13.11 -0.99 44.97
N HIS A 25 -12.35 -1.84 44.29
CA HIS A 25 -12.78 -2.54 43.06
C HIS A 25 -13.35 -3.95 43.30
N SER A 26 -13.17 -4.56 44.47
CA SER A 26 -13.73 -5.88 44.80
C SER A 26 -15.16 -5.84 45.38
N ARG A 27 -15.79 -4.67 45.49
CA ARG A 27 -17.19 -4.53 45.93
C ARG A 27 -18.21 -4.44 44.80
N ARG A 28 -17.86 -4.87 43.58
CA ARG A 28 -18.82 -4.91 42.46
C ARG A 28 -18.84 -6.17 41.60
N PHE A 29 -18.17 -7.24 42.01
CA PHE A 29 -18.32 -8.54 41.35
C PHE A 29 -18.22 -9.67 42.37
N HIS A 30 -19.38 -10.18 42.76
CA HIS A 30 -19.76 -11.61 42.83
C HIS A 30 -21.17 -11.68 43.43
N SER A 31 -22.18 -11.57 42.57
CA SER A 31 -23.49 -12.16 42.79
C SER A 31 -23.76 -13.07 41.59
N THR A 32 -23.59 -14.37 41.77
CA THR A 32 -24.10 -15.42 40.88
C THR A 32 -25.61 -15.55 41.06
N THR A 33 -26.33 -14.46 40.83
CA THR A 33 -27.75 -14.48 40.50
C THR A 33 -27.82 -14.48 38.99
N ARG A 34 -28.52 -15.46 38.39
CA ARG A 34 -28.92 -15.36 36.97
C ARG A 34 -29.58 -13.99 36.82
N HIS A 35 -28.90 -13.05 36.17
CA HIS A 35 -29.51 -11.77 35.86
C HIS A 35 -30.59 -12.10 34.83
N GLU A 36 -31.85 -11.93 35.23
CA GLU A 36 -32.95 -11.96 34.29
C GLU A 36 -32.99 -10.64 33.53
N PRO A 37 -33.56 -10.62 32.31
CA PRO A 37 -33.83 -9.37 31.61
C PRO A 37 -34.67 -8.45 32.49
N ARG A 38 -34.35 -7.16 32.47
CA ARG A 38 -35.19 -6.12 33.10
C ARG A 38 -36.53 -6.06 32.38
N SER A 39 -37.54 -5.50 33.04
CA SER A 39 -38.86 -5.29 32.44
C SER A 39 -38.89 -4.21 31.35
N SER A 40 -37.84 -3.39 31.22
CA SER A 40 -37.78 -2.35 30.19
C SER A 40 -36.36 -1.97 29.76
N TYR A 41 -36.22 -1.66 28.47
CA TYR A 41 -35.02 -1.15 27.80
C TYR A 41 -35.41 -0.08 26.77
N ASP A 42 -34.46 0.78 26.38
CA ASP A 42 -34.67 1.69 25.25
C ASP A 42 -34.82 0.91 23.93
N ALA A 43 -34.02 -0.15 23.76
CA ALA A 43 -34.05 -1.02 22.61
C ALA A 43 -33.84 -2.51 22.96
N VAL A 44 -34.55 -3.39 22.26
CA VAL A 44 -34.34 -4.85 22.29
C VAL A 44 -33.87 -5.34 20.93
N VAL A 45 -32.87 -6.22 20.91
CA VAL A 45 -32.40 -6.91 19.71
C VAL A 45 -32.78 -8.39 19.80
N ILE A 46 -33.53 -8.87 18.81
CA ILE A 46 -33.95 -10.27 18.71
C ILE A 46 -32.92 -11.02 17.87
N GLY A 47 -32.18 -11.94 18.50
CA GLY A 47 -31.13 -12.74 17.88
C GLY A 47 -29.72 -12.17 18.12
N GLY A 48 -28.89 -12.93 18.82
CA GLY A 48 -27.48 -12.64 19.11
C GLY A 48 -26.52 -13.02 17.99
N GLY A 49 -26.98 -12.99 16.73
CA GLY A 49 -26.13 -13.11 15.55
C GLY A 49 -25.16 -11.92 15.40
N HIS A 50 -24.08 -12.08 14.64
CA HIS A 50 -23.04 -11.06 14.47
C HIS A 50 -23.59 -9.67 14.09
N ASN A 51 -24.57 -9.57 13.18
CA ASN A 51 -25.20 -8.29 12.80
C ASN A 51 -25.99 -7.66 13.97
N GLY A 52 -26.76 -8.47 14.71
CA GLY A 52 -27.48 -8.02 15.91
C GLY A 52 -26.53 -7.54 17.01
N LEU A 53 -25.38 -8.21 17.20
CA LEU A 53 -24.35 -7.78 18.15
C LEU A 53 -23.71 -6.44 17.75
N VAL A 54 -23.43 -6.24 16.46
CA VAL A 54 -22.94 -4.95 15.94
C VAL A 54 -23.98 -3.86 16.16
N ALA A 55 -25.25 -4.09 15.79
CA ALA A 55 -26.34 -3.14 15.96
C ALA A 55 -26.54 -2.76 17.44
N ALA A 56 -26.51 -3.75 18.34
CA ALA A 56 -26.61 -3.54 19.78
C ALA A 56 -25.46 -2.67 20.31
N ALA A 57 -24.22 -2.95 19.89
CA ALA A 57 -23.05 -2.20 20.30
C ALA A 57 -23.11 -0.73 19.84
N TYR A 58 -23.57 -0.46 18.62
CA TYR A 58 -23.76 0.91 18.13
C TYR A 58 -24.90 1.65 18.84
N MET A 59 -26.02 0.98 19.12
CA MET A 59 -27.13 1.57 19.90
C MET A 59 -26.68 1.94 21.32
N ALA A 60 -25.95 1.05 21.99
CA ALA A 60 -25.39 1.32 23.31
C ALA A 60 -24.34 2.43 23.29
N ARG A 61 -23.50 2.49 22.25
CA ARG A 61 -22.58 3.63 22.03
C ARG A 61 -23.33 4.95 21.86
N GLY A 62 -24.55 4.92 21.34
CA GLY A 62 -25.47 6.06 21.29
C GLY A 62 -26.14 6.41 22.62
N GLY A 63 -25.77 5.76 23.72
CA GLY A 63 -26.29 6.01 25.07
C GLY A 63 -27.62 5.31 25.38
N LYS A 64 -28.05 4.35 24.55
CA LYS A 64 -29.27 3.57 24.78
C LYS A 64 -29.02 2.40 25.71
N SER A 65 -29.98 2.10 26.58
CA SER A 65 -30.05 0.81 27.28
C SER A 65 -30.52 -0.27 26.31
N VAL A 66 -29.70 -1.31 26.10
CA VAL A 66 -29.94 -2.32 25.07
C VAL A 66 -29.89 -3.72 25.66
N CYS A 67 -30.86 -4.54 25.28
CA CYS A 67 -30.91 -5.97 25.58
C CYS A 67 -30.83 -6.79 24.29
N VAL A 68 -30.03 -7.86 24.27
CA VAL A 68 -29.98 -8.85 23.20
C VAL A 68 -30.55 -10.17 23.71
N LEU A 69 -31.53 -10.73 23.00
CA LEU A 69 -32.17 -12.01 23.33
C LEU A 69 -31.81 -13.05 22.27
N GLU A 70 -30.97 -14.02 22.65
CA GLU A 70 -30.53 -15.12 21.79
C GLU A 70 -31.24 -16.43 22.19
N LYS A 71 -31.85 -17.09 21.20
CA LYS A 71 -32.58 -18.36 21.39
C LYS A 71 -31.65 -19.50 21.80
N ARG A 72 -30.45 -19.59 21.22
CA ARG A 72 -29.48 -20.65 21.48
C ARG A 72 -28.65 -20.35 22.72
N HIS A 73 -27.87 -21.35 23.14
CA HIS A 73 -26.92 -21.22 24.24
C HIS A 73 -25.62 -20.47 23.85
N VAL A 74 -25.42 -20.19 22.55
CA VAL A 74 -24.21 -19.61 21.96
C VAL A 74 -24.54 -18.38 21.10
N LEU A 75 -23.63 -17.40 21.04
CA LEU A 75 -23.77 -16.15 20.29
C LEU A 75 -23.07 -16.23 18.93
N GLY A 76 -23.55 -15.50 17.94
CA GLY A 76 -22.93 -15.37 16.62
C GLY A 76 -23.81 -15.79 15.44
N GLY A 77 -24.91 -16.51 15.71
CA GLY A 77 -25.81 -17.01 14.67
C GLY A 77 -25.09 -18.05 13.80
N ALA A 78 -24.95 -17.76 12.50
CA ALA A 78 -24.16 -18.58 11.58
C ALA A 78 -22.63 -18.45 11.78
N ALA A 79 -22.15 -17.44 12.53
CA ALA A 79 -20.73 -17.22 12.82
C ALA A 79 -20.35 -17.76 14.20
N VAL A 80 -20.51 -19.07 14.39
CA VAL A 80 -20.19 -19.77 15.65
C VAL A 80 -19.06 -20.77 15.45
N THR A 81 -18.22 -20.92 16.49
CA THR A 81 -17.29 -22.04 16.60
C THR A 81 -17.82 -22.99 17.66
N GLU A 82 -17.99 -24.27 17.31
CA GLU A 82 -18.47 -25.29 18.25
C GLU A 82 -17.57 -26.54 18.19
N GLU A 83 -17.38 -27.20 19.33
CA GLU A 83 -16.70 -28.48 19.43
C GLU A 83 -17.74 -29.60 19.32
N ILE A 84 -17.94 -30.10 18.10
CA ILE A 84 -18.93 -31.16 17.83
C ILE A 84 -18.30 -32.54 17.98
N ILE A 85 -17.02 -32.66 17.65
CA ILE A 85 -16.22 -33.88 17.78
C ILE A 85 -15.12 -33.56 18.80
N PRO A 86 -14.94 -34.38 19.86
CA PRO A 86 -14.00 -34.07 20.94
C PRO A 86 -12.59 -33.73 20.42
N GLY A 87 -12.07 -32.57 20.81
CA GLY A 87 -10.78 -32.04 20.38
C GLY A 87 -10.81 -31.24 19.07
N TYR A 88 -11.92 -31.22 18.33
CA TYR A 88 -12.03 -30.52 17.04
C TYR A 88 -13.06 -29.39 17.09
N LYS A 89 -12.63 -28.18 16.75
CA LYS A 89 -13.46 -26.98 16.74
C LYS A 89 -13.80 -26.57 15.31
N PHE A 90 -15.09 -26.43 15.03
CA PHE A 90 -15.58 -26.10 13.69
C PHE A 90 -16.23 -24.73 13.68
N SER A 91 -15.81 -23.89 12.73
CA SER A 91 -16.63 -22.77 12.27
C SER A 91 -17.88 -23.35 11.60
N ARG A 92 -18.94 -23.58 12.39
CA ARG A 92 -19.96 -24.59 12.10
C ARG A 92 -20.82 -24.28 10.87
N CYS A 93 -20.99 -23.01 10.53
CA CYS A 93 -21.71 -22.56 9.33
C CYS A 93 -20.84 -21.61 8.47
N SER A 94 -20.71 -20.33 8.84
CA SER A 94 -19.77 -19.40 8.18
C SER A 94 -18.33 -19.76 8.55
N TYR A 95 -17.38 -19.71 7.60
CA TYR A 95 -16.02 -20.26 7.77
C TYR A 95 -14.87 -19.37 7.28
N VAL A 96 -15.17 -18.26 6.61
CA VAL A 96 -14.18 -17.29 6.12
C VAL A 96 -14.67 -15.86 6.39
N LEU A 97 -13.72 -14.93 6.56
CA LEU A 97 -13.99 -13.52 6.81
C LEU A 97 -13.39 -12.65 5.70
N SER A 98 -14.20 -11.73 5.16
CA SER A 98 -13.78 -10.78 4.12
C SER A 98 -14.73 -9.57 4.05
N LEU A 99 -16.02 -9.80 4.29
CA LEU A 99 -17.07 -8.82 4.08
C LEU A 99 -17.41 -8.00 5.34
N LEU A 100 -16.56 -8.02 6.37
CA LEU A 100 -16.76 -7.22 7.57
C LEU A 100 -16.13 -5.85 7.36
N ARG A 101 -16.95 -4.79 7.40
CA ARG A 101 -16.46 -3.43 7.12
C ARG A 101 -15.31 -3.04 8.06
N PRO A 102 -14.17 -2.53 7.54
CA PRO A 102 -13.05 -2.06 8.35
C PRO A 102 -13.46 -1.03 9.41
N GLN A 103 -14.47 -0.21 9.11
CA GLN A 103 -15.02 0.77 10.03
C GLN A 103 -15.62 0.11 11.28
N ILE A 104 -16.28 -1.04 11.16
CA ILE A 104 -16.84 -1.80 12.30
C ILE A 104 -15.70 -2.33 13.18
N LEU A 105 -14.68 -2.93 12.56
CA LEU A 105 -13.48 -3.43 13.25
C LEU A 105 -12.84 -2.33 14.11
N LYS A 106 -12.75 -1.11 13.56
CA LYS A 106 -12.20 0.07 14.21
C LYS A 106 -13.12 0.63 15.30
N ASP A 107 -14.39 0.88 14.98
CA ASP A 107 -15.37 1.48 15.90
C ASP A 107 -15.68 0.64 17.12
N LEU A 108 -15.68 -0.68 16.93
CA LEU A 108 -15.91 -1.65 18.01
C LEU A 108 -14.60 -2.17 18.61
N GLU A 109 -13.45 -1.65 18.17
CA GLU A 109 -12.13 -1.95 18.72
C GLU A 109 -11.85 -3.47 18.80
N LEU A 110 -12.25 -4.26 17.80
CA LEU A 110 -12.27 -5.72 17.93
C LEU A 110 -10.90 -6.35 18.21
N LYS A 111 -9.81 -5.71 17.77
CA LYS A 111 -8.43 -6.12 18.11
C LYS A 111 -8.15 -6.05 19.62
N LYS A 112 -8.75 -5.10 20.34
CA LYS A 112 -8.65 -4.97 21.81
C LYS A 112 -9.20 -6.21 22.51
N TYR A 113 -10.20 -6.86 21.91
CA TYR A 113 -10.86 -8.05 22.46
C TYR A 113 -10.24 -9.37 21.98
N GLY A 114 -9.10 -9.30 21.29
CA GLY A 114 -8.32 -10.48 20.91
C GLY A 114 -8.57 -11.00 19.49
N LEU A 115 -9.30 -10.27 18.64
CA LEU A 115 -9.50 -10.67 17.25
C LEU A 115 -8.17 -10.77 16.51
N LYS A 116 -7.84 -11.97 16.03
CA LYS A 116 -6.67 -12.26 15.19
C LYS A 116 -7.11 -12.93 13.90
N LEU A 117 -6.43 -12.57 12.82
CA LEU A 117 -6.81 -12.92 11.47
C LEU A 117 -5.62 -13.54 10.75
N HIS A 118 -5.86 -14.67 10.09
CA HIS A 118 -4.91 -15.35 9.22
C HIS A 118 -5.31 -15.08 7.77
N MET A 119 -4.44 -14.41 7.02
CA MET A 119 -4.69 -14.14 5.61
C MET A 119 -4.70 -15.46 4.82
N ARG A 120 -5.69 -15.59 3.94
CA ARG A 120 -5.79 -16.67 2.96
C ARG A 120 -5.03 -16.25 1.70
N ASP A 121 -3.77 -16.66 1.63
CA ASP A 121 -2.90 -16.47 0.47
C ASP A 121 -1.99 -17.71 0.35
N PRO A 122 -2.08 -18.50 -0.74
CA PRO A 122 -2.88 -18.30 -1.95
C PRO A 122 -4.40 -18.20 -1.74
N ASN A 123 -5.11 -17.67 -2.74
CA ASN A 123 -6.56 -17.46 -2.70
C ASN A 123 -7.30 -18.78 -2.95
N SER A 124 -6.98 -19.49 -4.03
CA SER A 124 -7.69 -20.71 -4.42
C SER A 124 -6.80 -21.79 -5.03
N PHE A 125 -7.27 -23.03 -4.96
CA PHE A 125 -6.67 -24.22 -5.57
C PHE A 125 -7.74 -25.06 -6.27
N THR A 126 -7.56 -25.35 -7.55
CA THR A 126 -8.47 -26.21 -8.33
C THR A 126 -7.68 -27.38 -8.93
N PRO A 127 -7.64 -28.56 -8.30
CA PRO A 127 -7.00 -29.74 -8.88
C PRO A 127 -7.86 -30.35 -9.99
N MET A 128 -7.24 -30.83 -11.06
CA MET A 128 -7.94 -31.49 -12.18
C MET A 128 -7.97 -33.01 -12.00
N LEU A 129 -9.08 -33.65 -12.39
CA LEU A 129 -9.12 -35.10 -12.63
C LEU A 129 -8.74 -35.39 -14.08
N GLU A 130 -7.46 -35.60 -14.30
CA GLU A 130 -6.88 -35.98 -15.58
C GLU A 130 -5.66 -36.88 -15.39
N ASP A 131 -5.16 -37.46 -16.48
CA ASP A 131 -3.91 -38.20 -16.45
C ASP A 131 -2.73 -37.29 -16.07
N PRO A 132 -1.70 -37.81 -15.39
CA PRO A 132 -0.54 -37.01 -15.03
C PRO A 132 0.12 -36.33 -16.22
N SER A 133 0.45 -35.04 -16.07
CA SER A 133 1.15 -34.30 -17.11
C SER A 133 2.54 -34.90 -17.35
N PRO A 134 2.96 -35.12 -18.61
CA PRO A 134 4.29 -35.66 -18.92
C PRO A 134 5.45 -34.81 -18.40
N SER A 135 5.24 -33.51 -18.20
CA SER A 135 6.28 -32.58 -17.76
C SER A 135 6.47 -32.55 -16.25
N THR A 136 5.40 -32.75 -15.47
CA THR A 136 5.42 -32.63 -14.00
C THR A 136 5.24 -33.97 -13.28
N GLY A 137 4.77 -35.01 -13.97
CA GLY A 137 4.47 -36.31 -13.39
C GLY A 137 3.22 -36.34 -12.49
N VAL A 138 2.44 -35.25 -12.46
CA VAL A 138 1.20 -35.11 -11.69
C VAL A 138 0.11 -34.46 -12.55
N PRO A 139 -1.18 -34.68 -12.26
CA PRO A 139 -2.27 -33.96 -12.93
C PRO A 139 -2.11 -32.44 -12.76
N ARG A 140 -2.62 -31.64 -13.71
CA ARG A 140 -2.54 -30.17 -13.58
C ARG A 140 -3.48 -29.66 -12.48
N SER A 141 -3.24 -28.43 -12.05
CA SER A 141 -4.07 -27.74 -11.05
C SER A 141 -3.93 -26.23 -11.17
N LEU A 142 -4.95 -25.45 -10.82
CA LEU A 142 -4.84 -23.98 -10.72
C LEU A 142 -4.60 -23.56 -9.27
N LEU A 143 -3.41 -23.04 -8.94
CA LEU A 143 -3.16 -22.36 -7.66
C LEU A 143 -3.08 -20.84 -7.89
N ILE A 144 -4.11 -20.11 -7.49
CA ILE A 144 -4.21 -18.66 -7.69
C ILE A 144 -3.94 -17.95 -6.37
N GLY A 145 -3.06 -16.95 -6.36
CA GLY A 145 -2.72 -16.17 -5.17
C GLY A 145 -2.22 -14.76 -5.50
N SER A 146 -1.68 -14.07 -4.49
CA SER A 146 -1.22 -12.68 -4.64
C SER A 146 0.06 -12.53 -5.48
N ASP A 147 0.85 -13.61 -5.61
CA ASP A 147 2.09 -13.63 -6.40
C ASP A 147 1.77 -13.69 -7.90
N TYR A 148 1.99 -12.55 -8.57
CA TYR A 148 1.71 -12.39 -10.00
C TYR A 148 2.38 -13.47 -10.86
N SER A 149 3.66 -13.73 -10.63
CA SER A 149 4.45 -14.63 -11.47
C SER A 149 4.00 -16.08 -11.31
N LYS A 150 3.70 -16.50 -10.07
CA LYS A 150 3.18 -17.85 -9.80
C LYS A 150 1.79 -18.03 -10.37
N THR A 151 0.89 -17.08 -10.15
CA THR A 151 -0.47 -17.13 -10.70
C THR A 151 -0.44 -17.16 -12.23
N TYR A 152 0.40 -16.35 -12.86
CA TYR A 152 0.59 -16.37 -14.33
C TYR A 152 1.02 -17.77 -14.81
N GLN A 153 2.03 -18.38 -14.20
CA GLN A 153 2.50 -19.72 -14.57
C GLN A 153 1.41 -20.80 -14.40
N GLN A 154 0.63 -20.70 -13.33
CA GLN A 154 -0.47 -21.62 -13.04
C GLN A 154 -1.59 -21.49 -14.08
N ILE A 155 -1.93 -20.29 -14.55
CA ILE A 155 -2.94 -20.13 -15.60
C ILE A 155 -2.36 -20.53 -16.96
N ALA A 156 -1.09 -20.20 -17.23
CA ALA A 156 -0.44 -20.42 -18.53
C ALA A 156 -0.31 -21.91 -18.91
N GLN A 157 -0.37 -22.84 -17.95
CA GLN A 157 -0.41 -24.28 -18.24
C GLN A 157 -1.72 -24.72 -18.94
N PHE A 158 -2.76 -23.88 -18.88
CA PHE A 158 -4.03 -24.09 -19.56
C PHE A 158 -4.19 -23.13 -20.74
N SER A 159 -3.87 -21.84 -20.56
CA SER A 159 -3.77 -20.86 -21.64
C SER A 159 -2.88 -19.67 -21.28
N ALA A 160 -1.89 -19.39 -22.12
CA ALA A 160 -1.04 -18.21 -21.98
C ALA A 160 -1.83 -16.90 -22.17
N LYS A 161 -2.86 -16.90 -23.05
CA LYS A 161 -3.72 -15.72 -23.26
C LYS A 161 -4.53 -15.42 -22.01
N ASP A 162 -5.07 -16.44 -21.36
CA ASP A 162 -5.84 -16.29 -20.13
C ASP A 162 -4.95 -15.72 -19.01
N ALA A 163 -3.69 -16.19 -18.92
CA ALA A 163 -2.73 -15.71 -17.94
C ALA A 163 -2.40 -14.22 -18.15
N GLU A 164 -2.30 -13.78 -19.40
CA GLU A 164 -2.13 -12.36 -19.75
C GLU A 164 -3.38 -11.53 -19.45
N ALA A 165 -4.58 -12.10 -19.58
CA ALA A 165 -5.86 -11.41 -19.40
C ALA A 165 -6.31 -11.31 -17.94
N TYR A 166 -5.94 -12.29 -17.10
CA TYR A 166 -6.45 -12.46 -15.74
C TYR A 166 -6.34 -11.21 -14.86
N PHE A 167 -5.18 -10.57 -14.82
CA PHE A 167 -4.98 -9.40 -13.97
C PHE A 167 -5.77 -8.17 -14.47
N ARG A 168 -5.96 -8.03 -15.78
CA ARG A 168 -6.83 -6.97 -16.33
C ARG A 168 -8.30 -7.22 -16.00
N TYR A 169 -8.70 -8.48 -15.93
CA TYR A 169 -10.03 -8.87 -15.47
C TYR A 169 -10.22 -8.52 -13.98
N GLU A 170 -9.27 -8.87 -13.11
CA GLU A 170 -9.31 -8.52 -11.67
C GLU A 170 -9.34 -7.00 -11.43
N ASP A 171 -8.51 -6.24 -12.14
CA ASP A 171 -8.51 -4.78 -12.10
C ASP A 171 -9.87 -4.22 -12.53
N LYS A 172 -10.50 -4.82 -13.55
CA LYS A 172 -11.82 -4.42 -14.02
C LYS A 172 -12.89 -4.66 -12.97
N LEU A 173 -12.91 -5.83 -12.33
CA LEU A 173 -13.88 -6.13 -11.26
C LEU A 173 -13.70 -5.18 -10.08
N THR A 174 -12.45 -4.93 -9.68
CA THR A 174 -12.11 -4.03 -8.57
C THR A 174 -12.63 -2.61 -8.82
N SER A 175 -12.40 -2.07 -10.03
CA SER A 175 -12.92 -0.76 -10.44
C SER A 175 -14.44 -0.68 -10.36
N LEU A 176 -15.14 -1.71 -10.84
CA LEU A 176 -16.61 -1.77 -10.79
C LEU A 176 -17.11 -1.78 -9.34
N VAL A 177 -16.50 -2.58 -8.46
CA VAL A 177 -16.87 -2.65 -7.04
C VAL A 177 -16.62 -1.32 -6.30
N GLU A 178 -15.49 -0.68 -6.54
CA GLU A 178 -15.17 0.63 -5.95
C GLU A 178 -16.16 1.72 -6.37
N ALA A 179 -16.67 1.61 -7.60
CA ALA A 179 -17.72 2.49 -8.08
C ALA A 179 -19.06 2.26 -7.36
N LEU A 180 -19.37 1.02 -6.95
CA LEU A 180 -20.63 0.64 -6.29
C LEU A 180 -20.66 0.87 -4.78
N GLN A 181 -19.51 0.98 -4.14
CA GLN A 181 -19.40 1.17 -2.69
C GLN A 181 -20.37 2.21 -2.11
N PRO A 182 -20.61 3.39 -2.73
CA PRO A 182 -21.57 4.37 -2.22
C PRO A 182 -23.02 3.86 -2.12
N ILE A 183 -23.47 3.00 -3.03
CA ILE A 183 -24.83 2.41 -2.98
C ILE A 183 -24.90 1.34 -1.90
N LEU A 184 -23.85 0.54 -1.75
CA LEU A 184 -23.79 -0.50 -0.71
C LEU A 184 -23.78 0.11 0.70
N ASP A 185 -23.17 1.29 0.88
CA ASP A 185 -23.09 1.98 2.18
C ASP A 185 -24.28 2.93 2.44
N SER A 186 -25.21 3.06 1.49
CA SER A 186 -26.40 3.93 1.62
C SER A 186 -27.66 3.11 1.81
N SER A 187 -28.60 3.62 2.62
CA SER A 187 -29.93 3.04 2.70
C SER A 187 -30.70 3.27 1.39
N PRO A 188 -31.49 2.29 0.92
CA PRO A 188 -32.40 2.52 -0.20
C PRO A 188 -33.43 3.59 0.17
N PRO A 189 -33.92 4.36 -0.83
CA PRO A 189 -34.96 5.36 -0.60
C PRO A 189 -36.22 4.78 0.01
N ASN A 190 -36.82 5.50 0.96
CA ASN A 190 -38.15 5.16 1.45
C ASN A 190 -39.22 5.62 0.46
N ILE A 191 -39.74 4.69 -0.35
CA ILE A 191 -40.72 4.97 -1.41
C ILE A 191 -42.01 5.59 -0.87
N HIS A 192 -42.45 5.18 0.33
CA HIS A 192 -43.61 5.78 0.97
C HIS A 192 -43.38 7.28 1.23
N LYS A 193 -42.27 7.66 1.88
CA LYS A 193 -41.94 9.08 2.12
C LYS A 193 -41.76 9.88 0.81
N LEU A 194 -41.23 9.27 -0.24
CA LEU A 194 -41.10 9.89 -1.56
C LEU A 194 -42.44 10.23 -2.22
N THR A 195 -43.47 9.41 -1.97
CA THR A 195 -44.78 9.55 -2.61
C THR A 195 -45.77 10.33 -1.75
N SER A 196 -45.85 10.03 -0.45
CA SER A 196 -46.85 10.57 0.49
C SER A 196 -46.28 11.54 1.54
N GLY A 197 -44.95 11.68 1.65
CA GLY A 197 -44.32 12.58 2.62
C GLY A 197 -44.52 14.08 2.33
N SER A 198 -44.15 14.91 3.30
CA SER A 198 -44.11 16.37 3.11
C SER A 198 -43.09 16.76 2.03
N LEU A 199 -43.20 17.97 1.45
CA LEU A 199 -42.26 18.44 0.42
C LEU A 199 -40.80 18.40 0.87
N GLN A 200 -40.53 18.70 2.15
CA GLN A 200 -39.19 18.64 2.73
C GLN A 200 -38.67 17.21 2.84
N GLU A 201 -39.52 16.26 3.25
CA GLU A 201 -39.17 14.85 3.34
C GLU A 201 -38.94 14.27 1.94
N LYS A 202 -39.82 14.57 0.99
CA LYS A 202 -39.66 14.19 -0.41
C LYS A 202 -38.33 14.64 -0.97
N TRP A 203 -37.96 15.91 -0.75
CA TRP A 203 -36.68 16.44 -1.23
C TRP A 203 -35.48 15.78 -0.56
N ARG A 204 -35.55 15.52 0.75
CA ARG A 204 -34.48 14.82 1.48
C ARG A 204 -34.29 13.40 0.97
N GLU A 205 -35.36 12.62 0.88
CA GLU A 205 -35.32 11.24 0.36
C GLU A 205 -34.84 11.22 -1.10
N TRP A 206 -35.30 12.16 -1.95
CA TRP A 206 -34.80 12.29 -3.33
C TRP A 206 -33.30 12.56 -3.38
N ARG A 207 -32.82 13.53 -2.59
CA ARG A 207 -31.40 13.88 -2.54
C ARG A 207 -30.57 12.69 -2.07
N ASP A 208 -31.02 12.00 -1.02
CA ASP A 208 -30.30 10.89 -0.41
C ASP A 208 -30.31 9.64 -1.32
N ALA A 209 -31.33 9.47 -2.16
CA ALA A 209 -31.39 8.43 -3.19
C ALA A 209 -30.53 8.75 -4.44
N VAL A 210 -30.57 10.01 -4.91
CA VAL A 210 -29.90 10.42 -6.14
C VAL A 210 -28.39 10.58 -5.95
N LYS A 211 -27.95 11.07 -4.78
CA LYS A 211 -26.52 11.34 -4.54
C LYS A 211 -25.65 10.08 -4.70
N PRO A 212 -25.97 8.91 -4.13
CA PRO A 212 -25.24 7.67 -4.38
C PRO A 212 -25.25 7.29 -5.86
N LEU A 213 -26.42 7.29 -6.51
CA LEU A 213 -26.57 6.93 -7.93
C LEU A 213 -25.75 7.83 -8.86
N VAL A 214 -25.76 9.15 -8.65
CA VAL A 214 -24.94 10.11 -9.41
C VAL A 214 -23.46 9.88 -9.14
N THR A 215 -23.09 9.56 -7.90
CA THR A 215 -21.69 9.25 -7.55
C THR A 215 -21.21 7.99 -8.26
N VAL A 216 -22.03 6.93 -8.27
CA VAL A 216 -21.74 5.69 -9.01
C VAL A 216 -21.65 5.96 -10.50
N GLY A 217 -22.62 6.68 -11.08
CA GLY A 217 -22.60 7.05 -12.50
C GLY A 217 -21.35 7.84 -12.89
N ARG A 218 -20.89 8.77 -12.05
CA ARG A 218 -19.64 9.52 -12.25
C ARG A 218 -18.38 8.65 -12.10
N ARG A 219 -18.37 7.70 -11.16
CA ARG A 219 -17.23 6.79 -10.94
C ARG A 219 -17.12 5.76 -12.06
N LEU A 220 -18.24 5.17 -12.48
CA LEU A 220 -18.28 4.25 -13.61
C LEU A 220 -17.91 4.97 -14.92
N ASN A 221 -18.43 6.19 -15.14
CA ASN A 221 -18.13 6.99 -16.33
C ASN A 221 -18.30 6.18 -17.64
N VAL A 222 -17.22 5.89 -18.37
CA VAL A 222 -17.23 5.10 -19.60
C VAL A 222 -17.57 3.62 -19.39
N ASP A 223 -17.52 3.14 -18.14
CA ASP A 223 -17.75 1.73 -17.77
C ASP A 223 -19.21 1.40 -17.46
N ILE A 224 -20.14 2.37 -17.56
CA ILE A 224 -21.58 2.13 -17.34
C ILE A 224 -22.11 0.94 -18.17
N PRO A 225 -21.79 0.79 -19.48
CA PRO A 225 -22.26 -0.37 -20.24
C PRO A 225 -21.67 -1.70 -19.76
N SER A 226 -20.40 -1.70 -19.32
CA SER A 226 -19.76 -2.90 -18.75
C SER A 226 -20.40 -3.29 -17.42
N PHE A 227 -20.71 -2.30 -16.59
CA PHE A 227 -21.44 -2.53 -15.34
C PHE A 227 -22.85 -3.08 -15.60
N TYR A 228 -23.60 -2.46 -16.53
CA TYR A 228 -24.92 -2.95 -16.93
C TYR A 228 -24.87 -4.40 -17.43
N GLU A 229 -23.87 -4.73 -18.25
CA GLU A 229 -23.67 -6.10 -18.69
C GLU A 229 -23.36 -7.06 -17.54
N MET A 230 -22.48 -6.67 -16.62
CA MET A 230 -22.09 -7.44 -15.44
C MET A 230 -23.24 -7.71 -14.47
N ILE A 231 -24.25 -6.84 -14.40
CA ILE A 231 -25.39 -7.09 -13.52
C ILE A 231 -26.50 -7.90 -14.21
N THR A 232 -26.59 -7.87 -15.55
CA THR A 232 -27.71 -8.48 -16.29
C THR A 232 -27.36 -9.78 -17.01
N SER A 233 -26.09 -10.02 -17.35
CA SER A 233 -25.69 -11.17 -18.18
C SER A 233 -25.46 -12.45 -17.38
N PRO A 234 -25.43 -13.61 -18.06
CA PRO A 234 -24.85 -14.82 -17.50
C PRO A 234 -23.36 -14.64 -17.15
N ALA A 235 -22.90 -15.31 -16.09
CA ALA A 235 -21.50 -15.37 -15.70
C ALA A 235 -20.63 -15.94 -16.82
N THR A 236 -21.08 -17.01 -17.50
CA THR A 236 -20.32 -17.60 -18.62
C THR A 236 -20.12 -16.60 -19.75
N LYS A 237 -21.14 -15.83 -20.13
CA LYS A 237 -21.03 -14.79 -21.17
C LYS A 237 -19.97 -13.74 -20.83
N VAL A 238 -19.85 -13.36 -19.55
CA VAL A 238 -18.82 -12.41 -19.11
C VAL A 238 -17.44 -13.08 -19.15
N LEU A 239 -17.32 -14.29 -18.61
CA LEU A 239 -16.06 -15.03 -18.55
C LEU A 239 -15.51 -15.41 -19.94
N ASP A 240 -16.37 -15.79 -20.88
CA ASP A 240 -16.00 -16.15 -22.26
C ASP A 240 -15.38 -14.99 -23.05
N LYS A 241 -15.61 -13.74 -22.62
CA LYS A 241 -14.94 -12.56 -23.21
C LYS A 241 -13.48 -12.45 -22.80
N TRP A 242 -13.13 -12.98 -21.63
CA TRP A 242 -11.82 -12.82 -21.02
C TRP A 242 -10.96 -14.08 -21.16
N PHE A 243 -11.58 -15.26 -21.14
CA PHE A 243 -10.88 -16.52 -20.96
C PHE A 243 -11.34 -17.61 -21.94
N GLU A 244 -10.40 -18.41 -22.42
CA GLU A 244 -10.67 -19.56 -23.30
C GLU A 244 -10.61 -20.91 -22.56
N SER A 245 -9.95 -21.00 -21.40
CA SER A 245 -9.80 -22.24 -20.64
C SER A 245 -10.97 -22.52 -19.69
N GLU A 246 -11.59 -23.69 -19.84
CA GLU A 246 -12.70 -24.13 -18.98
C GLU A 246 -12.32 -24.22 -17.49
N PRO A 247 -11.15 -24.74 -17.07
CA PRO A 247 -10.81 -24.81 -15.64
C PRO A 247 -10.76 -23.46 -14.94
N LEU A 248 -10.23 -22.42 -15.62
CA LEU A 248 -10.21 -21.07 -15.06
C LEU A 248 -11.62 -20.48 -14.99
N LYS A 249 -12.39 -20.60 -16.08
CA LYS A 249 -13.78 -20.12 -16.11
C LYS A 249 -14.64 -20.81 -15.05
N ALA A 250 -14.52 -22.13 -14.90
CA ALA A 250 -15.26 -22.90 -13.91
C ALA A 250 -14.88 -22.51 -12.48
N THR A 251 -13.57 -22.35 -12.20
CA THR A 251 -13.10 -21.85 -10.90
C THR A 251 -13.73 -20.51 -10.56
N LEU A 252 -13.65 -19.52 -11.46
CA LEU A 252 -14.26 -18.20 -11.26
C LEU A 252 -15.80 -18.25 -11.21
N ALA A 253 -16.43 -19.14 -11.97
CA ALA A 253 -17.87 -19.31 -11.97
C ALA A 253 -18.42 -19.84 -10.63
N THR A 254 -17.61 -20.50 -9.80
CA THR A 254 -18.06 -20.89 -8.45
C THR A 254 -18.39 -19.68 -7.58
N ASP A 255 -17.64 -18.58 -7.72
CA ASP A 255 -17.93 -17.31 -7.04
C ASP A 255 -19.26 -16.72 -7.51
N ALA A 256 -19.70 -17.00 -8.74
CA ALA A 256 -20.95 -16.49 -9.31
C ALA A 256 -22.22 -17.20 -8.78
N VAL A 257 -22.07 -18.36 -8.14
CA VAL A 257 -23.21 -19.22 -7.78
C VAL A 257 -23.26 -19.59 -6.31
N ILE A 258 -22.30 -19.13 -5.50
CA ILE A 258 -22.20 -19.45 -4.09
C ILE A 258 -23.47 -19.05 -3.32
N GLY A 259 -24.12 -20.02 -2.67
CA GLY A 259 -25.33 -19.80 -1.88
C GLY A 259 -26.61 -19.53 -2.67
N ALA A 260 -26.55 -19.47 -4.01
CA ALA A 260 -27.66 -19.07 -4.86
C ALA A 260 -28.16 -20.24 -5.74
N MET A 261 -29.49 -20.40 -5.83
CA MET A 261 -30.13 -21.36 -6.73
C MET A 261 -30.15 -20.83 -8.17
N ILE A 262 -28.97 -20.58 -8.74
CA ILE A 262 -28.78 -20.02 -10.08
C ILE A 262 -27.66 -20.76 -10.83
N SER A 263 -27.79 -20.90 -12.15
CA SER A 263 -26.76 -21.47 -13.02
C SER A 263 -25.79 -20.38 -13.50
N PRO A 264 -24.51 -20.70 -13.77
CA PRO A 264 -23.59 -19.73 -14.41
C PRO A 264 -24.06 -19.29 -15.81
N HIS A 265 -24.98 -20.04 -16.44
CA HIS A 265 -25.60 -19.70 -17.72
C HIS A 265 -26.89 -18.86 -17.58
N SER A 266 -27.40 -18.66 -16.35
CA SER A 266 -28.60 -17.87 -16.13
C SER A 266 -28.28 -16.38 -16.13
N SER A 267 -29.14 -15.57 -16.73
CA SER A 267 -29.05 -14.11 -16.67
C SER A 267 -29.01 -13.61 -15.22
N GLY A 268 -28.20 -12.59 -14.95
CA GLY A 268 -28.01 -12.03 -13.61
C GLY A 268 -26.99 -12.75 -12.72
N SER A 269 -26.52 -13.95 -13.10
CA SER A 269 -25.50 -14.68 -12.33
C SER A 269 -24.15 -13.94 -12.26
N SER A 270 -23.82 -13.12 -13.26
CA SER A 270 -22.55 -12.36 -13.27
C SER A 270 -22.45 -11.32 -12.16
N TYR A 271 -23.55 -10.82 -11.59
CA TYR A 271 -23.51 -9.88 -10.47
C TYR A 271 -22.76 -10.46 -9.26
N VAL A 272 -22.90 -11.78 -9.04
CA VAL A 272 -22.32 -12.45 -7.89
C VAL A 272 -20.79 -12.54 -8.00
N LEU A 273 -20.22 -12.52 -9.21
CA LEU A 273 -18.76 -12.45 -9.42
C LEU A 273 -18.12 -11.24 -8.72
N LEU A 274 -18.84 -10.12 -8.64
CA LEU A 274 -18.33 -8.92 -7.96
C LEU A 274 -18.16 -9.15 -6.45
N HIS A 275 -18.86 -10.11 -5.84
CA HIS A 275 -18.84 -10.32 -4.38
C HIS A 275 -17.46 -10.78 -3.90
N HIS A 276 -16.73 -11.53 -4.71
CA HIS A 276 -15.40 -12.03 -4.35
C HIS A 276 -14.39 -10.90 -4.12
N VAL A 277 -14.49 -9.81 -4.89
CA VAL A 277 -13.59 -8.64 -4.78
C VAL A 277 -14.15 -7.50 -3.92
N MET A 278 -15.39 -7.64 -3.39
CA MET A 278 -16.03 -6.63 -2.52
C MET A 278 -15.45 -6.52 -1.10
N GLY A 279 -14.80 -7.59 -0.62
CA GLY A 279 -14.30 -7.65 0.74
C GLY A 279 -13.02 -6.87 0.97
N GLU A 280 -12.71 -6.60 2.24
CA GLU A 280 -11.47 -5.97 2.67
C GLU A 280 -11.05 -6.56 4.01
N LEU A 281 -9.78 -6.95 4.13
CA LEU A 281 -9.22 -7.47 5.37
C LEU A 281 -7.85 -6.83 5.62
N GLU A 282 -7.65 -6.28 6.82
CA GLU A 282 -6.37 -5.66 7.23
C GLU A 282 -5.82 -4.63 6.21
N GLY A 283 -6.72 -3.83 5.61
CA GLY A 283 -6.38 -2.81 4.62
C GLY A 283 -6.08 -3.35 3.21
N ARG A 284 -6.25 -4.65 2.98
CA ARG A 284 -6.10 -5.30 1.67
C ARG A 284 -7.48 -5.56 1.07
N LYS A 285 -7.77 -4.91 -0.06
CA LYS A 285 -9.00 -5.10 -0.83
C LYS A 285 -9.02 -6.48 -1.50
N GLY A 286 -10.20 -7.06 -1.65
CA GLY A 286 -10.41 -8.41 -2.19
C GLY A 286 -9.86 -9.54 -1.31
N ALA A 287 -9.36 -9.23 -0.11
CA ALA A 287 -8.66 -10.20 0.71
C ALA A 287 -9.61 -10.96 1.64
N TRP A 288 -9.37 -12.26 1.76
CA TRP A 288 -10.11 -13.18 2.61
C TRP A 288 -9.19 -13.77 3.67
N GLY A 289 -9.75 -14.22 4.79
CA GLY A 289 -8.96 -14.83 5.85
C GLY A 289 -9.76 -15.71 6.80
N TYR A 290 -9.03 -16.43 7.63
CA TYR A 290 -9.56 -17.21 8.75
C TYR A 290 -9.44 -16.41 10.04
N VAL A 291 -10.38 -16.62 10.95
CA VAL A 291 -10.31 -16.07 12.31
C VAL A 291 -9.63 -17.11 13.19
N GLU A 292 -8.63 -16.71 13.98
CA GLU A 292 -8.00 -17.60 14.97
C GLU A 292 -9.04 -18.07 15.99
N GLY A 293 -9.13 -19.37 16.24
CA GLY A 293 -10.20 -20.01 17.02
C GLY A 293 -11.51 -20.20 16.25
N GLY A 294 -11.53 -19.92 14.95
CA GLY A 294 -12.71 -20.02 14.09
C GLY A 294 -13.66 -18.81 14.18
N MET A 295 -14.72 -18.83 13.37
CA MET A 295 -15.63 -17.68 13.22
C MET A 295 -16.36 -17.26 14.51
N GLY A 296 -16.51 -18.17 15.48
CA GLY A 296 -17.03 -17.85 16.81
C GLY A 296 -16.22 -16.81 17.56
N ALA A 297 -14.89 -16.77 17.38
CA ALA A 297 -14.04 -15.79 18.03
C ALA A 297 -14.36 -14.34 17.59
N LEU A 298 -14.80 -14.15 16.34
CA LEU A 298 -15.32 -12.85 15.89
C LEU A 298 -16.59 -12.46 16.65
N SER A 299 -17.54 -13.39 16.77
CA SER A 299 -18.79 -13.18 17.50
C SER A 299 -18.56 -12.90 18.98
N ASP A 300 -17.59 -13.58 19.59
CA ASP A 300 -17.18 -13.35 20.98
C ASP A 300 -16.56 -11.96 21.17
N CYS A 301 -15.69 -11.53 20.25
CA CYS A 301 -15.13 -10.17 20.26
C CYS A 301 -16.22 -9.10 20.13
N LEU A 302 -17.20 -9.32 19.24
CA LEU A 302 -18.36 -8.44 19.08
C LEU A 302 -19.20 -8.38 20.35
N ALA A 303 -19.50 -9.54 20.95
CA ALA A 303 -20.27 -9.63 22.19
C ALA A 303 -19.54 -8.95 23.35
N GLN A 304 -18.23 -9.13 23.47
CA GLN A 304 -17.44 -8.47 24.52
C GLN A 304 -17.40 -6.95 24.32
N SER A 305 -17.21 -6.49 23.08
CA SER A 305 -17.28 -5.06 22.75
C SER A 305 -18.65 -4.44 23.05
N ALA A 306 -19.73 -5.18 22.80
CA ALA A 306 -21.09 -4.77 23.14
C ALA A 306 -21.30 -4.68 24.66
N LYS A 307 -20.87 -5.70 25.42
CA LYS A 307 -20.96 -5.72 26.89
C LYS A 307 -20.17 -4.59 27.53
N ASP A 308 -18.96 -4.32 27.05
CA ASP A 308 -18.12 -3.18 27.51
C ASP A 308 -18.82 -1.82 27.29
N LYS A 309 -19.73 -1.73 26.31
CA LYS A 309 -20.55 -0.54 26.03
C LYS A 309 -21.87 -0.52 26.81
N GLY A 310 -22.13 -1.52 27.66
CA GLY A 310 -23.31 -1.59 28.52
C GLY A 310 -24.49 -2.38 27.95
N VAL A 311 -24.30 -3.15 26.88
CA VAL A 311 -25.32 -4.07 26.35
C VAL A 311 -25.49 -5.26 27.30
N GLU A 312 -26.74 -5.59 27.65
CA GLU A 312 -27.08 -6.84 28.33
C GLU A 312 -27.42 -7.92 27.29
N ILE A 313 -26.83 -9.11 27.43
CA ILE A 313 -26.98 -10.20 26.47
C ILE A 313 -27.44 -11.45 27.21
N PHE A 314 -28.56 -12.03 26.79
CA PHE A 314 -29.15 -13.23 27.37
C PHE A 314 -29.27 -14.33 26.32
N THR A 315 -28.66 -15.48 26.58
CA THR A 315 -28.79 -16.71 25.78
C THR A 315 -29.87 -17.62 26.34
N ASN A 316 -30.34 -18.58 25.54
CA ASN A 316 -31.49 -19.43 25.86
C ASN A 316 -32.77 -18.65 26.16
N GLN A 317 -32.95 -17.49 25.51
CA GLN A 317 -34.11 -16.61 25.63
C GLN A 317 -34.80 -16.45 24.27
N PRO A 318 -35.49 -17.49 23.78
CA PRO A 318 -36.30 -17.36 22.57
C PRO A 318 -37.40 -16.31 22.75
N VAL A 319 -37.50 -15.38 21.82
CA VAL A 319 -38.66 -14.47 21.71
C VAL A 319 -39.81 -15.24 21.06
N ALA A 320 -40.99 -15.18 21.69
CA ALA A 320 -42.21 -15.80 21.19
C ALA A 320 -43.09 -14.82 20.41
N HIS A 321 -43.12 -13.55 20.81
CA HIS A 321 -43.99 -12.54 20.18
C HIS A 321 -43.36 -11.14 20.25
N ILE A 322 -43.61 -10.33 19.22
CA ILE A 322 -43.31 -8.89 19.16
C ILE A 322 -44.62 -8.14 19.34
N GLU A 323 -44.72 -7.38 20.43
CA GLU A 323 -45.93 -6.63 20.72
C GLU A 323 -45.95 -5.31 19.98
N SER A 324 -47.12 -4.99 19.42
CA SER A 324 -47.37 -3.70 18.80
C SER A 324 -48.77 -3.20 19.08
N ARG A 325 -48.93 -1.89 19.08
CA ARG A 325 -50.20 -1.19 19.28
C ARG A 325 -50.21 0.08 18.45
N ASP A 326 -51.31 0.35 17.76
CA ASP A 326 -51.47 1.54 16.91
C ASP A 326 -50.29 1.70 15.92
N GLU A 327 -49.93 0.58 15.25
CA GLU A 327 -48.80 0.49 14.30
C GLU A 327 -47.43 0.82 14.90
N LYS A 328 -47.27 0.74 16.23
CA LYS A 328 -46.01 1.02 16.93
C LYS A 328 -45.61 -0.13 17.83
N VAL A 329 -44.33 -0.48 17.83
CA VAL A 329 -43.79 -1.53 18.71
C VAL A 329 -43.83 -1.08 20.19
N THR A 330 -44.19 -2.00 21.08
CA THR A 330 -44.25 -1.74 22.54
C THR A 330 -43.28 -2.62 23.34
N GLY A 331 -42.77 -3.70 22.74
CA GLY A 331 -41.87 -4.62 23.41
C GLY A 331 -41.84 -5.99 22.75
N VAL A 332 -41.37 -6.98 23.52
CA VAL A 332 -41.35 -8.39 23.13
C VAL A 332 -41.77 -9.27 24.30
N VAL A 333 -42.30 -10.44 23.99
CA VAL A 333 -42.60 -11.51 24.95
C VAL A 333 -41.68 -12.70 24.68
N THR A 334 -40.92 -13.14 25.67
CA THR A 334 -40.10 -14.36 25.58
C THR A 334 -40.95 -15.63 25.74
N ALA A 335 -40.45 -16.78 25.30
CA ALA A 335 -41.21 -18.04 25.34
C ALA A 335 -41.53 -18.54 26.76
N ASP A 336 -40.83 -18.05 27.78
CA ASP A 336 -41.15 -18.27 29.20
C ASP A 336 -42.26 -17.33 29.72
N GLY A 337 -42.82 -16.48 28.85
CA GLY A 337 -43.91 -15.55 29.15
C GLY A 337 -43.47 -14.21 29.73
N ARG A 338 -42.16 -13.91 29.82
CA ARG A 338 -41.70 -12.61 30.32
C ARG A 338 -41.93 -11.52 29.28
N GLU A 339 -42.59 -10.45 29.69
CA GLU A 339 -42.80 -9.24 28.90
C GLU A 339 -41.65 -8.25 29.12
N ILE A 340 -41.08 -7.72 28.03
CA ILE A 340 -39.98 -6.76 28.05
C ILE A 340 -40.39 -5.56 27.20
N HIS A 341 -40.63 -4.43 27.86
CA HIS A 341 -41.04 -3.19 27.18
C HIS A 341 -39.87 -2.49 26.50
N ALA A 342 -40.05 -2.12 25.23
CA ALA A 342 -39.09 -1.32 24.48
C ALA A 342 -39.78 -0.48 23.41
N SER A 343 -39.33 0.76 23.26
CA SER A 343 -39.80 1.66 22.20
C SER A 343 -39.15 1.41 20.84
N THR A 344 -38.15 0.53 20.80
CA THR A 344 -37.40 0.15 19.61
C THR A 344 -37.07 -1.33 19.68
N VAL A 345 -37.36 -2.07 18.61
CA VAL A 345 -37.02 -3.49 18.48
C VAL A 345 -36.27 -3.69 17.17
N LEU A 346 -35.11 -4.33 17.23
CA LEU A 346 -34.34 -4.71 16.05
C LEU A 346 -34.38 -6.23 15.91
N SER A 347 -35.01 -6.73 14.85
CA SER A 347 -35.00 -8.15 14.53
C SER A 347 -33.79 -8.49 13.67
N ASN A 348 -32.96 -9.40 14.15
CA ASN A 348 -31.86 -10.00 13.40
C ASN A 348 -32.28 -11.34 12.75
N ALA A 349 -33.51 -11.79 12.99
CA ALA A 349 -34.10 -12.94 12.30
C ALA A 349 -34.40 -12.62 10.83
N THR A 350 -34.79 -13.62 10.05
CA THR A 350 -35.26 -13.39 8.67
C THR A 350 -36.53 -12.54 8.66
N PRO A 351 -36.81 -11.80 7.57
CA PRO A 351 -38.08 -11.09 7.41
C PRO A 351 -39.28 -12.04 7.57
N HIS A 352 -39.19 -13.25 7.01
CA HIS A 352 -40.22 -14.28 7.19
C HIS A 352 -40.49 -14.58 8.67
N VAL A 353 -39.47 -14.98 9.44
CA VAL A 353 -39.64 -15.27 10.88
C VAL A 353 -40.20 -14.07 11.63
N THR A 354 -39.67 -12.87 11.35
CA THR A 354 -40.09 -11.64 12.05
C THR A 354 -41.57 -11.34 11.85
N PHE A 355 -42.05 -11.34 10.60
CA PHE A 355 -43.39 -10.85 10.29
C PHE A 355 -44.45 -11.94 10.21
N THR A 356 -44.09 -13.20 9.99
CA THR A 356 -45.06 -14.30 9.86
C THR A 356 -45.12 -15.21 11.10
N GLN A 357 -44.10 -15.19 11.96
CA GLN A 357 -44.05 -16.05 13.15
C GLN A 357 -44.04 -15.26 14.46
N LEU A 358 -43.29 -14.15 14.54
CA LEU A 358 -43.18 -13.36 15.76
C LEU A 358 -44.24 -12.25 15.88
N MET A 359 -45.00 -11.97 14.82
CA MET A 359 -46.04 -10.94 14.82
C MET A 359 -47.41 -11.51 14.46
N SER A 360 -48.47 -10.86 14.96
CA SER A 360 -49.83 -11.20 14.57
C SER A 360 -50.12 -10.65 13.18
N LYS A 361 -50.80 -11.44 12.33
CA LYS A 361 -51.19 -10.99 10.98
C LYS A 361 -52.00 -9.68 10.99
N GLY A 362 -52.82 -9.45 12.02
CA GLY A 362 -53.62 -8.24 12.16
C GLY A 362 -52.83 -6.97 12.48
N ASP A 363 -51.58 -7.10 12.91
CA ASP A 363 -50.71 -5.97 13.25
C ASP A 363 -49.95 -5.42 12.03
N LEU A 364 -50.14 -6.04 10.86
CA LEU A 364 -49.42 -5.74 9.63
C LEU A 364 -50.39 -5.40 8.50
N PRO A 365 -50.03 -4.48 7.58
CA PRO A 365 -50.77 -4.30 6.34
C PRO A 365 -50.83 -5.62 5.56
N SER A 366 -52.01 -6.03 5.10
CA SER A 366 -52.22 -7.34 4.44
C SER A 366 -51.31 -7.53 3.23
N GLU A 367 -51.13 -6.48 2.42
CA GLU A 367 -50.25 -6.52 1.25
C GLU A 367 -48.78 -6.73 1.63
N PHE A 368 -48.30 -6.11 2.71
CA PHE A 368 -46.92 -6.29 3.18
C PHE A 368 -46.70 -7.72 3.69
N TYR A 369 -47.67 -8.28 4.41
CA TYR A 369 -47.61 -9.67 4.87
C TYR A 369 -47.51 -10.65 3.70
N ASP A 370 -48.28 -10.43 2.64
CA ASP A 370 -48.24 -11.26 1.44
C ASP A 370 -46.93 -11.08 0.65
N GLU A 371 -46.39 -9.87 0.56
CA GLU A 371 -45.06 -9.60 -0.02
C GLU A 371 -43.94 -10.33 0.74
N VAL A 372 -43.96 -10.31 2.07
CA VAL A 372 -42.96 -11.03 2.89
C VAL A 372 -43.03 -12.54 2.68
N ARG A 373 -44.25 -13.09 2.52
CA ARG A 373 -44.44 -14.53 2.24
C ARG A 373 -43.97 -14.94 0.85
N ALA A 374 -43.91 -14.00 -0.09
CA ALA A 374 -43.49 -14.23 -1.46
C ALA A 374 -41.97 -14.10 -1.66
N ILE A 375 -41.22 -13.67 -0.64
CA ILE A 375 -39.75 -13.60 -0.71
C ILE A 375 -39.19 -14.99 -1.03
N ASP A 376 -38.35 -15.09 -2.06
CA ASP A 376 -37.64 -16.32 -2.38
C ASP A 376 -36.51 -16.56 -1.38
N TYR A 377 -36.64 -17.66 -0.63
CA TYR A 377 -35.64 -18.18 0.30
C TYR A 377 -34.99 -19.47 -0.24
N THR A 378 -35.18 -19.82 -1.50
CA THR A 378 -34.58 -21.02 -2.07
C THR A 378 -33.06 -20.93 -1.93
N SER A 379 -32.47 -21.91 -1.25
CA SER A 379 -31.01 -22.00 -1.08
C SER A 379 -30.55 -23.42 -1.26
N PRO A 380 -29.55 -23.66 -2.10
CA PRO A 380 -29.20 -25.02 -2.45
C PRO A 380 -27.89 -25.46 -1.80
N VAL A 381 -27.69 -25.23 -0.50
CA VAL A 381 -26.38 -25.44 0.13
C VAL A 381 -26.40 -26.41 1.30
N THR A 382 -25.37 -27.25 1.36
CA THR A 382 -25.11 -28.13 2.50
C THR A 382 -23.72 -27.81 3.06
N LYS A 383 -23.64 -27.70 4.39
CA LYS A 383 -22.39 -27.53 5.12
C LYS A 383 -22.00 -28.86 5.75
N ILE A 384 -20.77 -29.32 5.51
CA ILE A 384 -20.24 -30.54 6.14
C ILE A 384 -18.94 -30.19 6.85
N ASN A 385 -18.88 -30.43 8.15
CA ASN A 385 -17.69 -30.24 8.97
C ASN A 385 -17.06 -31.61 9.25
N VAL A 386 -15.78 -31.78 8.93
CA VAL A 386 -15.11 -33.09 8.97
C VAL A 386 -13.84 -33.01 9.82
N ALA A 387 -13.73 -33.88 10.81
CA ALA A 387 -12.50 -34.14 11.53
C ALA A 387 -11.70 -35.20 10.76
N VAL A 388 -10.44 -34.92 10.46
CA VAL A 388 -9.52 -35.90 9.86
C VAL A 388 -8.27 -36.07 10.72
N ASN A 389 -7.71 -37.27 10.75
CA ASN A 389 -6.48 -37.60 11.48
C ASN A 389 -5.20 -37.43 10.64
N THR A 390 -5.34 -37.11 9.35
CA THR A 390 -4.22 -36.95 8.43
C THR A 390 -4.53 -35.78 7.49
N LEU A 391 -3.49 -35.04 7.07
CA LEU A 391 -3.62 -33.99 6.07
C LEU A 391 -4.04 -34.61 4.71
N PRO A 392 -5.08 -34.10 4.02
CA PRO A 392 -5.44 -34.58 2.69
C PRO A 392 -4.25 -34.54 1.73
N ASN A 393 -4.07 -35.58 0.90
CA ASN A 393 -2.93 -35.69 -0.02
C ASN A 393 -3.43 -35.66 -1.48
N PHE A 394 -3.38 -34.49 -2.11
CA PHE A 394 -3.93 -34.29 -3.45
C PHE A 394 -3.03 -34.87 -4.55
N LEU A 395 -3.61 -35.60 -5.50
CA LEU A 395 -2.86 -36.16 -6.64
C LEU A 395 -2.14 -35.10 -7.46
N ALA A 396 -2.77 -33.94 -7.68
CA ALA A 396 -2.22 -32.83 -8.44
C ALA A 396 -1.13 -32.04 -7.68
N ALA A 397 -1.07 -32.19 -6.36
CA ALA A 397 -0.06 -31.54 -5.52
C ALA A 397 0.26 -32.41 -4.29
N PRO A 398 1.04 -33.50 -4.45
CA PRO A 398 1.27 -34.45 -3.38
C PRO A 398 1.97 -33.86 -2.16
N ASN A 399 1.66 -34.40 -0.98
CA ASN A 399 2.26 -33.99 0.29
C ASN A 399 3.75 -34.33 0.33
N THR A 400 4.51 -33.50 1.06
CA THR A 400 5.91 -33.76 1.36
C THR A 400 6.06 -34.78 2.50
N PRO A 401 7.22 -35.46 2.64
CA PRO A 401 7.43 -36.48 3.68
C PRO A 401 7.26 -36.00 5.13
N ASP A 402 7.41 -34.71 5.39
CA ASP A 402 7.23 -34.07 6.70
C ASP A 402 5.76 -33.74 7.03
N ASN A 403 4.85 -34.01 6.07
CA ASN A 403 3.40 -33.85 6.16
C ASN A 403 2.94 -32.47 6.67
N GLN A 404 3.71 -31.42 6.37
CA GLN A 404 3.37 -30.05 6.74
C GLN A 404 2.37 -29.43 5.74
N PRO A 405 1.45 -28.56 6.20
CA PRO A 405 0.52 -27.90 5.30
C PRO A 405 1.20 -27.03 4.23
N LEU A 406 1.13 -27.48 2.98
CA LEU A 406 1.57 -26.75 1.78
C LEU A 406 0.59 -25.63 1.36
N PRO A 407 0.99 -24.69 0.45
CA PRO A 407 0.16 -23.55 0.07
C PRO A 407 -1.26 -23.89 -0.41
N HIS A 408 -1.45 -25.01 -1.11
CA HIS A 408 -2.76 -25.45 -1.60
C HIS A 408 -3.72 -25.93 -0.49
N HIS A 409 -3.21 -26.22 0.71
CA HIS A 409 -4.04 -26.53 1.89
C HIS A 409 -4.55 -25.28 2.60
N GLN A 410 -3.97 -24.12 2.30
CA GLN A 410 -4.17 -22.87 3.04
C GLN A 410 -5.14 -21.90 2.34
N CYS A 411 -5.83 -22.38 1.31
CA CYS A 411 -6.70 -21.62 0.42
C CYS A 411 -8.08 -22.27 0.28
N THR A 412 -8.93 -21.71 -0.58
CA THR A 412 -10.18 -22.37 -0.97
C THR A 412 -9.93 -23.38 -2.08
N ILE A 413 -10.36 -24.62 -1.87
CA ILE A 413 -10.15 -25.74 -2.78
C ILE A 413 -11.46 -26.02 -3.52
N HIS A 414 -11.45 -25.91 -4.85
CA HIS A 414 -12.62 -26.12 -5.69
C HIS A 414 -12.54 -27.50 -6.35
N LEU A 415 -13.48 -28.39 -6.04
CA LEU A 415 -13.56 -29.74 -6.62
C LEU A 415 -14.79 -29.88 -7.52
N ASN A 416 -14.71 -30.79 -8.50
CA ASN A 416 -15.69 -30.92 -9.58
C ASN A 416 -15.94 -29.61 -10.35
N CYS A 417 -14.88 -28.81 -10.51
CA CYS A 417 -14.88 -27.50 -11.17
C CYS A 417 -13.98 -27.49 -12.42
N GLU A 418 -13.96 -28.57 -13.20
CA GLU A 418 -13.16 -28.67 -14.44
C GLU A 418 -13.80 -27.94 -15.63
N SER A 419 -15.13 -27.76 -15.61
CA SER A 419 -15.86 -27.01 -16.64
C SER A 419 -17.12 -26.35 -16.08
N THR A 420 -17.56 -25.27 -16.74
CA THR A 420 -18.79 -24.57 -16.38
C THR A 420 -20.04 -25.43 -16.57
N ASP A 421 -20.00 -26.37 -17.53
CA ASP A 421 -21.07 -27.35 -17.77
C ASP A 421 -21.29 -28.31 -16.58
N LEU A 422 -20.24 -28.69 -15.84
CA LEU A 422 -20.40 -29.53 -14.65
C LEU A 422 -21.18 -28.81 -13.55
N ILE A 423 -20.89 -27.52 -13.35
CA ILE A 423 -21.63 -26.64 -12.44
C ILE A 423 -23.09 -26.53 -12.89
N HIS A 424 -23.34 -26.39 -14.19
CA HIS A 424 -24.67 -26.35 -14.76
C HIS A 424 -25.47 -27.65 -14.55
N GLN A 425 -24.85 -28.81 -14.74
CA GLN A 425 -25.50 -30.12 -14.49
C GLN A 425 -25.88 -30.31 -13.03
N ALA A 426 -25.06 -29.81 -12.11
CA ALA A 426 -25.38 -29.79 -10.69
C ALA A 426 -26.65 -28.95 -10.42
N TYR A 427 -26.73 -27.75 -11.00
CA TYR A 427 -27.94 -26.92 -10.94
C TYR A 427 -29.18 -27.64 -11.51
N LEU A 428 -29.08 -28.26 -12.68
CA LEU A 428 -30.21 -28.97 -13.31
C LEU A 428 -30.72 -30.13 -12.46
N SER A 429 -29.82 -30.85 -11.78
CA SER A 429 -30.20 -31.92 -10.86
C SER A 429 -30.98 -31.36 -9.66
N ALA A 430 -30.49 -30.27 -9.08
CA ALA A 430 -31.14 -29.63 -7.93
C ALA A 430 -32.53 -29.06 -8.27
N GLN A 431 -32.72 -28.56 -9.48
CA GLN A 431 -34.05 -28.14 -9.98
C GLN A 431 -35.05 -29.30 -10.04
N GLN A 432 -34.58 -30.54 -10.17
CA GLN A 432 -35.41 -31.74 -10.16
C GLN A 432 -35.59 -32.32 -8.75
N GLY A 433 -35.10 -31.66 -7.70
CA GLY A 433 -35.13 -32.17 -6.34
C GLY A 433 -34.11 -33.29 -6.07
N GLU A 434 -33.05 -33.39 -6.89
CA GLU A 434 -31.97 -34.37 -6.75
C GLU A 434 -30.62 -33.68 -6.54
N TRP A 435 -29.66 -34.34 -5.88
CA TRP A 435 -28.28 -33.89 -5.91
C TRP A 435 -27.51 -34.56 -7.05
N PHE A 436 -26.54 -33.86 -7.60
CA PHE A 436 -25.67 -34.40 -8.63
C PHE A 436 -24.59 -35.30 -8.03
N HIS A 437 -24.29 -36.41 -8.70
CA HIS A 437 -23.29 -37.39 -8.25
C HIS A 437 -21.85 -36.85 -8.22
N ARG A 438 -21.59 -35.71 -8.88
CA ARG A 438 -20.35 -34.92 -8.78
C ARG A 438 -20.67 -33.52 -8.23
N PRO A 439 -21.03 -33.39 -6.93
CA PRO A 439 -21.45 -32.10 -6.38
C PRO A 439 -20.33 -31.07 -6.50
N VAL A 440 -20.69 -29.80 -6.69
CA VAL A 440 -19.70 -28.71 -6.67
C VAL A 440 -19.30 -28.47 -5.22
N ILE A 441 -18.01 -28.66 -4.91
CA ILE A 441 -17.50 -28.64 -3.53
C ILE A 441 -16.51 -27.49 -3.38
N GLU A 442 -16.79 -26.61 -2.43
CA GLU A 442 -15.81 -25.70 -1.87
C GLU A 442 -15.26 -26.28 -0.56
N MET A 443 -13.96 -26.54 -0.52
CA MET A 443 -13.27 -27.15 0.61
C MET A 443 -12.25 -26.18 1.20
N THR A 444 -12.16 -26.10 2.53
CA THR A 444 -11.10 -25.36 3.22
C THR A 444 -10.54 -26.17 4.38
N ILE A 445 -9.26 -25.95 4.71
CA ILE A 445 -8.58 -26.64 5.82
C ILE A 445 -8.02 -25.57 6.76
N PRO A 446 -8.85 -24.86 7.55
CA PRO A 446 -8.38 -23.73 8.36
C PRO A 446 -7.32 -24.13 9.39
N SER A 447 -7.32 -25.38 9.85
CA SER A 447 -6.28 -25.93 10.73
C SER A 447 -4.87 -25.97 10.11
N SER A 448 -4.74 -25.73 8.80
CA SER A 448 -3.44 -25.53 8.13
C SER A 448 -2.75 -24.22 8.52
N LYS A 449 -3.53 -23.22 8.96
CA LYS A 449 -3.05 -21.91 9.45
C LYS A 449 -3.27 -21.74 10.96
N ASP A 450 -4.32 -22.36 11.50
CA ASP A 450 -4.73 -22.21 12.89
C ASP A 450 -4.73 -23.55 13.63
N LEU A 451 -3.64 -23.80 14.34
CA LEU A 451 -3.45 -25.03 15.12
C LEU A 451 -4.39 -25.15 16.33
N THR A 452 -5.19 -24.13 16.65
CA THR A 452 -6.13 -24.18 17.79
C THR A 452 -7.42 -24.96 17.49
N LEU A 453 -7.63 -25.33 16.23
CA LEU A 453 -8.87 -25.95 15.75
C LEU A 453 -8.88 -27.49 15.82
N ALA A 454 -7.72 -28.13 15.89
CA ALA A 454 -7.59 -29.59 15.86
C ALA A 454 -6.45 -30.05 16.78
N PRO A 455 -6.44 -31.34 17.19
CA PRO A 455 -5.29 -31.95 17.86
C PRO A 455 -4.03 -31.94 16.97
N GLU A 456 -2.86 -32.12 17.59
CA GLU A 456 -1.59 -32.20 16.85
C GLU A 456 -1.62 -33.34 15.81
N GLY A 457 -1.18 -33.04 14.58
CA GLY A 457 -1.21 -33.97 13.44
C GLY A 457 -2.59 -34.20 12.81
N HIS A 458 -3.65 -33.67 13.41
CA HIS A 458 -5.02 -33.78 12.91
C HIS A 458 -5.48 -32.47 12.27
N HIS A 459 -6.55 -32.52 11.48
CA HIS A 459 -7.06 -31.36 10.77
C HIS A 459 -8.59 -31.26 10.81
N VAL A 460 -9.06 -30.03 10.70
CA VAL A 460 -10.46 -29.68 10.44
C VAL A 460 -10.59 -29.37 8.96
N VAL A 461 -11.44 -30.13 8.28
CA VAL A 461 -11.83 -29.92 6.89
C VAL A 461 -13.27 -29.41 6.86
N LEU A 462 -13.48 -28.27 6.21
CA LEU A 462 -14.77 -27.63 6.10
C LEU A 462 -15.22 -27.69 4.64
N LEU A 463 -16.36 -28.30 4.39
CA LEU A 463 -16.93 -28.47 3.05
C LEU A 463 -18.21 -27.66 2.94
N PHE A 464 -18.33 -26.90 1.86
CA PHE A 464 -19.52 -26.17 1.49
C PHE A 464 -19.91 -26.64 0.09
N THR A 465 -21.02 -27.37 -0.01
CA THR A 465 -21.45 -27.98 -1.27
C THR A 465 -22.67 -27.27 -1.80
N MET A 466 -22.67 -27.05 -3.12
CA MET A 466 -23.73 -26.33 -3.82
C MET A 466 -24.67 -27.28 -4.55
N TYR A 467 -25.86 -26.79 -4.87
CA TYR A 467 -26.91 -27.53 -5.58
C TYR A 467 -27.47 -28.73 -4.81
N THR A 468 -27.66 -28.57 -3.50
CA THR A 468 -28.43 -29.51 -2.66
C THR A 468 -29.82 -28.94 -2.36
N PRO A 469 -30.90 -29.55 -2.85
CA PRO A 469 -32.24 -28.97 -2.71
C PRO A 469 -32.78 -29.07 -1.27
N TYR A 470 -33.64 -28.12 -0.89
CA TYR A 470 -34.32 -28.13 0.41
C TYR A 470 -35.31 -29.30 0.51
N GLU A 471 -36.12 -29.50 -0.54
CA GLU A 471 -37.02 -30.65 -0.68
C GLU A 471 -36.45 -31.64 -1.71
N LEU A 472 -36.46 -32.92 -1.36
CA LEU A 472 -36.01 -33.97 -2.27
C LEU A 472 -37.17 -34.50 -3.12
N SER A 473 -36.84 -34.93 -4.33
CA SER A 473 -37.83 -35.46 -5.26
C SER A 473 -38.57 -36.69 -4.68
N GLY A 474 -39.82 -36.86 -5.09
CA GLY A 474 -40.69 -37.94 -4.59
C GLY A 474 -41.09 -37.78 -3.11
N GLY A 475 -40.90 -36.59 -2.51
CA GLY A 475 -41.25 -36.32 -1.12
C GLY A 475 -40.29 -36.91 -0.09
N ARG A 476 -39.10 -37.37 -0.52
CA ARG A 476 -38.05 -37.86 0.37
C ARG A 476 -37.63 -36.77 1.37
N GLN A 477 -37.25 -37.19 2.56
CA GLN A 477 -36.85 -36.29 3.64
C GLN A 477 -35.35 -36.41 3.88
N TRP A 478 -34.74 -35.33 4.36
CA TRP A 478 -33.35 -35.33 4.83
C TRP A 478 -33.24 -36.01 6.21
N ASP A 479 -33.41 -37.32 6.26
CA ASP A 479 -33.16 -38.15 7.44
C ASP A 479 -31.68 -38.52 7.60
N ASP A 480 -31.32 -39.20 8.69
CA ASP A 480 -29.93 -39.58 8.98
C ASP A 480 -29.29 -40.42 7.87
N VAL A 481 -30.06 -41.32 7.27
CA VAL A 481 -29.59 -42.21 6.19
C VAL A 481 -29.31 -41.41 4.94
N THR A 482 -30.24 -40.57 4.52
CA THR A 482 -30.15 -39.73 3.31
C THR A 482 -29.02 -38.70 3.46
N ARG A 483 -28.88 -38.09 4.64
CA ARG A 483 -27.74 -37.21 4.95
C ARG A 483 -26.40 -37.94 4.85
N GLY A 484 -26.33 -39.16 5.40
CA GLY A 484 -25.16 -40.02 5.31
C GLY A 484 -24.79 -40.35 3.86
N GLN A 485 -25.76 -40.76 3.04
CA GLN A 485 -25.56 -41.07 1.62
C GLN A 485 -25.03 -39.87 0.83
N TYR A 486 -25.57 -38.67 1.08
CA TYR A 486 -25.08 -37.46 0.44
C TYR A 486 -23.63 -37.15 0.86
N ALA A 487 -23.33 -37.22 2.16
CA ALA A 487 -21.96 -37.00 2.64
C ALA A 487 -20.98 -38.03 2.08
N ASP A 488 -21.38 -39.30 1.96
CA ASP A 488 -20.57 -40.35 1.34
C ASP A 488 -20.31 -40.04 -0.14
N CYS A 489 -21.30 -39.54 -0.90
CA CYS A 489 -21.11 -39.07 -2.28
C CYS A 489 -20.11 -37.90 -2.40
N VAL A 490 -20.17 -36.95 -1.46
CA VAL A 490 -19.19 -35.86 -1.37
C VAL A 490 -17.79 -36.41 -1.08
N PHE A 491 -17.68 -37.36 -0.14
CA PHE A 491 -16.39 -37.95 0.24
C PHE A 491 -15.81 -38.83 -0.87
N ASP A 492 -16.65 -39.57 -1.60
CA ASP A 492 -16.25 -40.31 -2.80
C ASP A 492 -15.72 -39.38 -3.89
N SER A 493 -16.26 -38.16 -3.99
CA SER A 493 -15.69 -37.14 -4.87
C SER A 493 -14.32 -36.69 -4.39
N ILE A 494 -14.14 -36.38 -3.10
CA ILE A 494 -12.85 -35.96 -2.54
C ILE A 494 -11.79 -37.08 -2.69
N GLU A 495 -12.16 -38.33 -2.43
CA GLU A 495 -11.29 -39.52 -2.53
C GLU A 495 -10.65 -39.64 -3.92
N ARG A 496 -11.36 -39.23 -4.99
CA ARG A 496 -10.82 -39.22 -6.36
C ARG A 496 -9.68 -38.21 -6.55
N TYR A 497 -9.69 -37.08 -5.83
CA TYR A 497 -8.64 -36.06 -5.89
C TYR A 497 -7.55 -36.28 -4.83
N ALA A 498 -7.93 -36.80 -3.66
CA ALA A 498 -7.06 -37.01 -2.51
C ALA A 498 -7.31 -38.39 -1.89
N PRO A 499 -6.76 -39.47 -2.48
CA PRO A 499 -6.91 -40.83 -1.97
C PRO A 499 -6.43 -40.97 -0.51
N GLY A 500 -7.15 -41.76 0.28
CA GLY A 500 -6.96 -41.91 1.72
C GLY A 500 -7.76 -40.91 2.55
N PHE A 501 -8.47 -39.95 1.93
CA PHE A 501 -9.31 -39.00 2.65
C PHE A 501 -10.38 -39.71 3.48
N LYS A 502 -11.11 -40.67 2.89
CA LYS A 502 -12.18 -41.39 3.60
C LYS A 502 -11.68 -42.15 4.82
N GLU A 503 -10.53 -42.81 4.69
CA GLU A 503 -9.88 -43.54 5.80
C GLU A 503 -9.46 -42.59 6.93
N SER A 504 -9.09 -41.35 6.59
CA SER A 504 -8.67 -40.35 7.58
C SER A 504 -9.81 -39.76 8.41
N VAL A 505 -11.08 -39.95 8.02
CA VAL A 505 -12.23 -39.31 8.69
C VAL A 505 -12.44 -39.89 10.09
N VAL A 506 -12.32 -39.03 11.10
CA VAL A 506 -12.57 -39.35 12.51
C VAL A 506 -14.03 -39.09 12.89
N GLY A 507 -14.65 -38.09 12.27
CA GLY A 507 -16.04 -37.74 12.50
C GLY A 507 -16.54 -36.66 11.56
N ARG A 508 -17.86 -36.49 11.48
CA ARG A 508 -18.52 -35.51 10.61
C ARG A 508 -19.79 -34.93 11.23
N ASP A 509 -20.07 -33.67 10.89
CA ASP A 509 -21.33 -32.96 11.15
C ASP A 509 -21.89 -32.49 9.81
N ILE A 510 -23.14 -32.85 9.50
CA ILE A 510 -23.78 -32.63 8.20
C ILE A 510 -25.00 -31.74 8.40
N LEU A 511 -25.02 -30.58 7.75
CA LEU A 511 -26.04 -29.55 7.87
C LEU A 511 -26.62 -29.25 6.48
N THR A 512 -27.68 -29.98 6.12
CA THR A 512 -28.44 -29.77 4.87
C THR A 512 -29.33 -28.52 4.98
N PRO A 513 -29.99 -28.05 3.90
CA PRO A 513 -30.78 -26.81 3.99
C PRO A 513 -31.84 -26.80 5.12
N PRO A 514 -32.62 -27.88 5.36
CA PRO A 514 -33.52 -27.92 6.52
C PRO A 514 -32.80 -27.91 7.88
N ASP A 515 -31.59 -28.49 7.97
CA ASP A 515 -30.78 -28.45 9.19
C ASP A 515 -30.26 -27.04 9.48
N LEU A 516 -29.86 -26.31 8.43
CA LEU A 516 -29.42 -24.92 8.52
C LEU A 516 -30.56 -24.03 9.02
N GLU A 517 -31.77 -24.23 8.50
CA GLU A 517 -32.97 -23.54 9.00
C GLU A 517 -33.23 -23.86 10.48
N ARG A 518 -33.31 -25.14 10.82
CA ARG A 518 -33.63 -25.59 12.18
C ARG A 518 -32.62 -25.13 13.22
N THR A 519 -31.32 -25.17 12.87
CA THR A 519 -30.23 -24.92 13.81
C THR A 519 -29.94 -23.43 13.96
N PHE A 520 -29.92 -22.68 12.86
CA PHE A 520 -29.48 -21.28 12.85
C PHE A 520 -30.60 -20.27 12.60
N GLY A 521 -31.82 -20.73 12.28
CA GLY A 521 -32.94 -19.85 11.93
C GLY A 521 -32.87 -19.27 10.51
N LEU A 522 -32.11 -19.92 9.62
CA LEU A 522 -31.96 -19.52 8.22
C LEU A 522 -33.13 -20.05 7.38
N THR A 523 -34.21 -19.28 7.23
CA THR A 523 -35.39 -19.69 6.43
C THR A 523 -34.98 -20.19 5.04
N GLY A 524 -35.50 -21.35 4.63
CA GLY A 524 -35.15 -22.07 3.39
C GLY A 524 -33.74 -22.65 3.36
N GLY A 525 -33.02 -22.63 4.48
CA GLY A 525 -31.57 -22.86 4.53
C GLY A 525 -30.74 -21.72 3.93
N ASN A 526 -31.36 -20.56 3.67
CA ASN A 526 -30.73 -19.48 2.93
C ASN A 526 -29.79 -18.63 3.78
N ILE A 527 -28.49 -18.79 3.52
CA ILE A 527 -27.41 -18.09 4.21
C ILE A 527 -27.42 -16.56 4.03
N PHE A 528 -28.19 -16.03 3.09
CA PHE A 528 -28.33 -14.61 2.82
C PHE A 528 -29.64 -14.02 3.36
N HIS A 529 -30.49 -14.81 4.04
CA HIS A 529 -31.83 -14.40 4.48
C HIS A 529 -32.73 -13.93 3.30
N GLY A 530 -32.60 -14.60 2.15
CA GLY A 530 -33.35 -14.33 0.92
C GLY A 530 -32.42 -14.28 -0.29
N ALA A 531 -32.92 -14.68 -1.46
CA ALA A 531 -32.15 -14.76 -2.70
C ALA A 531 -31.38 -13.47 -3.02
N MET A 532 -30.20 -13.62 -3.64
CA MET A 532 -29.33 -12.53 -4.09
C MET A 532 -29.49 -12.25 -5.59
N ALA A 533 -30.72 -12.43 -6.10
CA ALA A 533 -31.09 -12.10 -7.48
C ALA A 533 -31.45 -10.61 -7.62
N LEU A 534 -31.33 -10.04 -8.82
CA LEU A 534 -31.55 -8.61 -9.07
C LEU A 534 -32.92 -8.10 -8.62
N ASP A 535 -33.94 -8.95 -8.66
CA ASP A 535 -35.30 -8.66 -8.24
C ASP A 535 -35.50 -8.70 -6.72
N GLN A 536 -34.51 -9.12 -5.93
CA GLN A 536 -34.50 -9.14 -4.46
C GLN A 536 -33.33 -8.38 -3.81
N LEU A 537 -32.81 -7.36 -4.51
CA LEU A 537 -31.72 -6.50 -4.06
C LEU A 537 -32.14 -5.03 -3.97
N TYR A 538 -31.42 -4.27 -3.14
CA TYR A 538 -31.56 -2.83 -3.01
C TYR A 538 -33.00 -2.34 -2.77
N LEU A 539 -33.69 -1.85 -3.81
CA LEU A 539 -35.04 -1.29 -3.72
C LEU A 539 -36.13 -2.31 -3.39
N THR A 540 -35.86 -3.60 -3.59
CA THR A 540 -36.83 -4.67 -3.37
C THR A 540 -36.48 -5.55 -2.18
N ARG A 541 -35.46 -5.19 -1.39
CA ARG A 541 -35.02 -5.94 -0.21
C ARG A 541 -35.39 -5.24 1.10
N PRO A 542 -36.19 -5.83 2.01
CA PRO A 542 -36.82 -7.16 1.89
C PRO A 542 -38.01 -7.19 0.93
N THR A 543 -38.70 -6.06 0.74
CA THR A 543 -39.87 -5.95 -0.16
C THR A 543 -39.81 -4.64 -0.96
N PRO A 544 -40.48 -4.54 -2.12
CA PRO A 544 -40.51 -3.30 -2.91
C PRO A 544 -41.13 -2.09 -2.18
N LYS A 545 -42.12 -2.30 -1.30
CA LYS A 545 -42.78 -1.21 -0.56
C LYS A 545 -41.99 -0.74 0.65
N PHE A 546 -41.32 -1.68 1.32
CA PHE A 546 -40.52 -1.43 2.53
C PHE A 546 -39.12 -2.00 2.32
N SER A 547 -38.26 -1.19 1.69
CA SER A 547 -36.86 -1.52 1.45
C SER A 547 -35.94 -1.01 2.56
N GLY A 548 -34.82 -1.71 2.76
CA GLY A 548 -33.88 -1.45 3.83
C GLY A 548 -34.35 -1.97 5.19
N SER A 549 -33.98 -1.27 6.26
CA SER A 549 -34.23 -1.71 7.65
C SER A 549 -35.57 -1.25 8.23
N VAL A 550 -36.27 -0.31 7.58
CA VAL A 550 -37.51 0.29 8.11
C VAL A 550 -38.71 -0.58 7.75
N THR A 551 -39.63 -0.74 8.70
CA THR A 551 -40.82 -1.58 8.56
C THR A 551 -42.10 -0.74 8.65
N PRO A 552 -43.28 -1.29 8.32
CA PRO A 552 -44.56 -0.61 8.53
C PRO A 552 -44.85 -0.31 10.00
N VAL A 553 -44.26 -1.06 10.93
CA VAL A 553 -44.48 -0.90 12.38
C VAL A 553 -43.41 0.04 12.94
N GLN A 554 -43.84 1.21 13.42
CA GLN A 554 -42.96 2.23 13.95
C GLN A 554 -42.14 1.69 15.13
N GLY A 555 -40.82 1.84 15.05
CA GLY A 555 -39.88 1.38 16.06
C GLY A 555 -39.42 -0.07 15.87
N LEU A 556 -40.01 -0.84 14.96
CA LEU A 556 -39.52 -2.15 14.55
C LEU A 556 -38.60 -2.03 13.33
N TYR A 557 -37.41 -2.63 13.41
CA TYR A 557 -36.40 -2.59 12.35
C TYR A 557 -35.85 -3.99 12.05
N ILE A 558 -35.41 -4.21 10.80
CA ILE A 558 -34.61 -5.38 10.42
C ILE A 558 -33.13 -5.00 10.43
N CYS A 559 -32.32 -5.77 11.17
CA CYS A 559 -30.87 -5.54 11.30
C CYS A 559 -30.00 -6.71 10.81
N GLY A 560 -30.60 -7.79 10.29
CA GLY A 560 -29.90 -8.92 9.68
C GLY A 560 -29.80 -8.84 8.15
N SER A 561 -29.29 -9.91 7.52
CA SER A 561 -29.05 -9.99 6.07
C SER A 561 -30.32 -9.95 5.19
N GLY A 562 -31.50 -9.96 5.81
CA GLY A 562 -32.78 -9.79 5.11
C GLY A 562 -33.06 -8.34 4.70
N ALA A 563 -32.29 -7.38 5.21
CA ALA A 563 -32.32 -5.98 4.78
C ALA A 563 -31.16 -5.66 3.81
N HIS A 564 -31.27 -4.56 3.05
CA HIS A 564 -30.15 -4.03 2.26
C HIS A 564 -28.93 -3.77 3.16
N PRO A 565 -27.70 -4.15 2.73
CA PRO A 565 -27.30 -4.59 1.38
C PRO A 565 -27.41 -6.09 1.09
N GLY A 566 -27.93 -6.88 2.03
CA GLY A 566 -28.20 -8.30 1.85
C GLY A 566 -27.22 -9.19 2.58
N GLY A 567 -26.86 -10.31 1.94
CA GLY A 567 -26.01 -11.38 2.46
C GLY A 567 -24.58 -10.99 2.78
N PHE A 568 -24.38 -10.08 3.74
CA PHE A 568 -23.07 -9.57 4.12
C PHE A 568 -23.05 -9.03 5.57
N THR A 569 -21.87 -8.95 6.17
CA THR A 569 -21.57 -8.20 7.41
C THR A 569 -21.51 -6.69 7.15
N TYR A 570 -22.63 -6.09 6.73
CA TYR A 570 -22.73 -4.65 6.45
C TYR A 570 -23.61 -3.95 7.48
N LEU A 571 -22.97 -3.19 8.35
CA LEU A 571 -23.59 -2.07 9.06
C LEU A 571 -22.67 -0.86 8.82
N SER A 572 -23.07 0.01 7.90
CA SER A 572 -22.43 1.32 7.75
C SER A 572 -22.95 2.21 8.89
N PRO A 573 -22.10 2.66 9.84
CA PRO A 573 -22.52 3.69 10.77
C PRO A 573 -22.70 4.99 9.99
N SER A 574 -23.87 5.62 10.07
CA SER A 574 -23.92 7.06 9.86
C SER A 574 -23.29 7.71 11.09
N PRO A 575 -22.11 8.35 11.00
CA PRO A 575 -21.63 9.16 12.12
C PRO A 575 -22.67 10.26 12.38
N LEU A 576 -22.87 10.61 13.65
CA LEU A 576 -23.46 11.90 14.02
C LEU A 576 -22.55 12.99 13.41
N SER A 577 -22.90 13.36 12.19
CA SER A 577 -22.19 14.28 11.33
C SER A 577 -23.08 15.49 11.18
N VAL A 578 -22.59 16.64 11.65
CA VAL A 578 -23.29 17.90 11.46
C VAL A 578 -22.85 18.44 10.10
N SER A 579 -23.76 18.39 9.12
CA SER A 579 -23.53 19.00 7.80
C SER A 579 -24.14 20.39 7.74
N ILE A 580 -23.33 21.43 7.54
CA ILE A 580 -23.79 22.82 7.47
C ILE A 580 -23.46 23.41 6.10
N THR A 581 -24.48 23.94 5.42
CA THR A 581 -24.30 24.76 4.22
C THR A 581 -24.78 26.17 4.54
N SER A 582 -23.92 27.18 4.41
CA SER A 582 -24.26 28.54 4.90
C SER A 582 -23.50 29.65 4.20
N ILE A 583 -24.12 30.82 4.09
CA ILE A 583 -23.46 32.10 3.84
C ILE A 583 -23.55 32.89 5.15
N CYS A 584 -22.42 33.25 5.76
CA CYS A 584 -22.41 33.94 7.05
C CYS A 584 -21.16 34.82 7.19
N LEU A 585 -21.13 35.73 8.16
CA LEU A 585 -19.94 36.55 8.40
C LEU A 585 -18.81 35.73 9.04
N HIS A 586 -19.11 34.89 10.02
CA HIS A 586 -18.12 34.12 10.79
C HIS A 586 -18.62 32.71 11.08
N HIS A 587 -17.75 31.72 10.92
CA HIS A 587 -17.92 30.35 11.43
C HIS A 587 -17.06 30.19 12.68
N LEU A 588 -17.71 29.90 13.82
CA LEU A 588 -17.05 29.75 15.12
C LEU A 588 -17.25 28.33 15.64
N TYR A 589 -16.15 27.58 15.82
CA TYR A 589 -16.20 26.20 16.31
C TYR A 589 -15.91 26.15 17.80
N LEU A 590 -16.96 25.93 18.60
CA LEU A 590 -16.92 25.75 20.05
C LEU A 590 -17.71 24.48 20.41
N SER A 591 -17.02 23.38 20.73
CA SER A 591 -17.68 22.15 21.20
C SER A 591 -17.08 21.64 22.51
N PRO A 592 -17.91 21.32 23.52
CA PRO A 592 -17.45 20.65 24.73
C PRO A 592 -17.23 19.13 24.54
N SER A 593 -17.62 18.54 23.40
CA SER A 593 -17.48 17.11 23.11
C SER A 593 -16.90 16.84 21.70
N PRO A 594 -16.27 15.67 21.46
CA PRO A 594 -15.71 15.36 20.14
C PRO A 594 -16.79 15.32 19.07
N LEU A 595 -16.63 16.11 18.01
CA LEU A 595 -17.59 16.24 16.91
C LEU A 595 -16.91 16.03 15.56
N SER A 596 -17.64 15.42 14.62
CA SER A 596 -17.30 15.38 13.21
C SER A 596 -18.22 16.32 12.43
N VAL A 597 -17.65 17.34 11.79
CA VAL A 597 -18.41 18.44 11.16
C VAL A 597 -18.02 18.58 9.69
N SER A 598 -19.01 18.62 8.79
CA SER A 598 -18.78 18.83 7.35
C SER A 598 -19.44 20.12 6.88
N ILE A 599 -18.69 21.06 6.30
CA ILE A 599 -19.20 22.41 6.00
C ILE A 599 -18.95 22.79 4.55
N THR A 600 -19.94 23.43 3.94
CA THR A 600 -19.81 24.17 2.69
C THR A 600 -20.20 25.63 2.92
N SER A 601 -19.28 26.59 2.84
CA SER A 601 -19.58 27.98 3.23
C SER A 601 -18.93 29.07 2.38
N ILE A 602 -19.60 30.23 2.35
CA ILE A 602 -19.01 31.53 1.98
C ILE A 602 -19.04 32.39 3.23
N CYS A 603 -17.88 32.79 3.76
CA CYS A 603 -17.81 33.60 4.97
C CYS A 603 -16.57 34.47 5.06
N LEU A 604 -16.51 35.47 5.95
CA LEU A 604 -15.27 36.24 6.11
C LEU A 604 -14.22 35.43 6.87
N HIS A 605 -14.60 34.75 7.95
CA HIS A 605 -13.65 34.06 8.82
C HIS A 605 -14.14 32.68 9.28
N HIS A 606 -13.24 31.71 9.30
CA HIS A 606 -13.38 30.46 10.06
C HIS A 606 -12.47 30.51 11.29
N LEU A 607 -13.04 30.37 12.50
CA LEU A 607 -12.32 30.44 13.78
C LEU A 607 -12.45 29.12 14.55
N TYR A 608 -11.34 28.41 14.75
CA TYR A 608 -11.30 27.14 15.48
C TYR A 608 -10.82 27.35 16.91
N LEU A 609 -11.74 27.28 17.88
CA LEU A 609 -11.51 27.60 19.29
C LEU A 609 -11.93 26.47 20.26
N SER A 610 -12.12 25.24 19.77
CA SER A 610 -12.63 24.14 20.60
C SER A 610 -11.64 23.67 21.66
N PRO A 611 -12.09 23.41 22.91
CA PRO A 611 -11.29 22.78 23.96
C PRO A 611 -11.24 21.24 23.87
N SER A 612 -12.01 20.62 22.97
CA SER A 612 -12.06 19.17 22.74
C SER A 612 -11.68 18.81 21.29
N PRO A 613 -11.18 17.57 21.03
CA PRO A 613 -10.72 17.16 19.70
C PRO A 613 -11.82 17.31 18.64
N LEU A 614 -11.49 17.99 17.54
CA LEU A 614 -12.40 18.20 16.41
C LEU A 614 -11.88 17.51 15.15
N SER A 615 -12.80 16.86 14.43
CA SER A 615 -12.60 16.42 13.05
C SER A 615 -13.47 17.26 12.14
N VAL A 616 -12.88 18.08 11.27
CA VAL A 616 -13.64 19.01 10.42
C VAL A 616 -13.25 18.87 8.95
N SER A 617 -14.25 18.71 8.09
CA SER A 617 -14.09 18.74 6.63
C SER A 617 -14.78 19.98 6.05
N ILE A 618 -14.05 20.88 5.39
CA ILE A 618 -14.60 22.16 4.89
C ILE A 618 -14.35 22.32 3.39
N THR A 619 -15.38 22.82 2.70
CA THR A 619 -15.27 23.45 1.37
C THR A 619 -15.69 24.91 1.50
N SER A 620 -14.80 25.89 1.30
CA SER A 620 -15.14 27.30 1.57
C SER A 620 -14.49 28.37 0.69
N ILE A 621 -15.20 29.49 0.49
CA ILE A 621 -14.61 30.76 0.07
C ILE A 621 -14.59 31.69 1.28
N CYS A 622 -13.42 32.15 1.71
CA CYS A 622 -13.34 33.06 2.86
C CYS A 622 -12.18 34.05 2.83
N LEU A 623 -12.10 35.02 3.74
CA LEU A 623 -10.90 35.85 3.86
C LEU A 623 -9.83 35.13 4.69
N HIS A 624 -10.18 34.58 5.85
CA HIS A 624 -9.19 33.97 6.76
C HIS A 624 -9.67 32.66 7.38
N HIS A 625 -8.76 31.68 7.44
CA HIS A 625 -8.85 30.54 8.35
C HIS A 625 -7.91 30.76 9.52
N LEU A 626 -8.43 30.74 10.75
CA LEU A 626 -7.70 31.03 11.98
C LEU A 626 -7.77 29.86 12.96
N TYR A 627 -6.64 29.20 13.18
CA TYR A 627 -6.55 28.01 14.03
C TYR A 627 -5.95 28.36 15.40
N LEU A 628 -6.77 28.35 16.45
CA LEU A 628 -6.43 28.78 17.81
C LEU A 628 -6.73 27.73 18.89
N SER A 629 -6.99 26.47 18.51
CA SER A 629 -7.46 25.44 19.45
C SER A 629 -6.33 24.93 20.37
N PRO A 630 -6.59 24.81 21.69
CA PRO A 630 -5.65 24.21 22.64
C PRO A 630 -5.64 22.66 22.62
N SER A 631 -6.48 22.02 21.80
CA SER A 631 -6.61 20.55 21.71
C SER A 631 -6.36 20.03 20.28
N PRO A 632 -5.98 18.76 20.09
CA PRO A 632 -5.62 18.23 18.77
C PRO A 632 -6.75 18.41 17.74
N LEU A 633 -6.40 18.95 16.56
CA LEU A 633 -7.32 19.12 15.44
C LEU A 633 -6.93 18.21 14.27
N SER A 634 -7.92 17.55 13.68
CA SER A 634 -7.80 16.83 12.40
C SER A 634 -8.67 17.54 11.36
N LEU A 635 -8.05 18.13 10.35
CA LEU A 635 -8.75 19.00 9.39
C LEU A 635 -8.49 18.59 7.94
N SER A 636 -9.56 18.57 7.14
CA SER A 636 -9.52 18.38 5.69
C SER A 636 -10.20 19.57 5.01
N ILE A 637 -9.44 20.43 4.34
CA ILE A 637 -9.94 21.73 3.86
C ILE A 637 -9.71 21.90 2.36
N THR A 638 -10.76 22.28 1.66
CA THR A 638 -10.72 22.76 0.27
C THR A 638 -11.15 24.23 0.26
N SER A 639 -10.27 25.20 -0.05
CA SER A 639 -10.63 26.62 0.11
C SER A 639 -10.02 27.61 -0.88
N ILE A 640 -10.76 28.67 -1.18
CA ILE A 640 -10.22 29.93 -1.72
C ILE A 640 -10.19 30.95 -0.59
N CYS A 641 -9.02 31.46 -0.20
CA CYS A 641 -8.92 32.44 0.88
C CYS A 641 -7.78 33.44 0.77
N LEU A 642 -7.75 34.51 1.56
CA LEU A 642 -6.57 35.38 1.60
C LEU A 642 -5.47 34.77 2.46
N HIS A 643 -5.80 34.29 3.67
CA HIS A 643 -4.79 33.80 4.60
C HIS A 643 -5.22 32.52 5.33
N HIS A 644 -4.27 31.59 5.47
CA HIS A 644 -4.31 30.52 6.47
C HIS A 644 -3.35 30.87 7.60
N LEU A 645 -3.86 30.99 8.83
CA LEU A 645 -3.08 31.41 9.99
C LEU A 645 -3.13 30.37 11.11
N TYR A 646 -2.01 29.68 11.35
CA TYR A 646 -1.90 28.60 12.34
C TYR A 646 -1.20 29.09 13.61
N LEU A 647 -1.94 29.14 14.71
CA LEU A 647 -1.48 29.65 16.03
C LEU A 647 -1.72 28.64 17.16
N SER A 648 -1.90 27.35 16.85
CA SER A 648 -2.25 26.30 17.84
C SER A 648 -1.06 25.91 18.71
N PRO A 649 -1.22 25.80 20.05
CA PRO A 649 -0.22 25.24 20.96
C PRO A 649 -0.23 23.69 21.05
N SER A 650 -1.12 23.01 20.32
CA SER A 650 -1.31 21.55 20.35
C SER A 650 -1.11 20.93 18.96
N PRO A 651 -0.73 19.63 18.86
CA PRO A 651 -0.40 19.00 17.59
C PRO A 651 -1.56 19.01 16.60
N LEU A 652 -1.26 19.36 15.35
CA LEU A 652 -2.21 19.51 14.26
C LEU A 652 -1.92 18.47 13.16
N SER A 653 -2.98 17.82 12.67
CA SER A 653 -2.95 17.00 11.45
C SER A 653 -3.82 17.66 10.39
N LEU A 654 -3.20 18.11 9.31
CA LEU A 654 -3.84 18.96 8.30
C LEU A 654 -3.68 18.40 6.88
N SER A 655 -4.79 18.30 6.16
CA SER A 655 -4.83 18.05 4.71
C SER A 655 -5.54 19.20 4.00
N ILE A 656 -4.82 19.95 3.16
CA ILE A 656 -5.31 21.21 2.61
C ILE A 656 -5.12 21.29 1.11
N THR A 657 -6.18 21.67 0.41
CA THR A 657 -6.18 22.03 -1.01
C THR A 657 -6.66 23.47 -1.14
N SER A 658 -5.79 24.43 -1.49
CA SER A 658 -6.16 25.86 -1.44
C SER A 658 -5.59 26.77 -2.52
N ILE A 659 -6.35 27.82 -2.88
CA ILE A 659 -5.83 29.02 -3.54
C ILE A 659 -5.80 30.14 -2.49
N CYS A 660 -4.63 30.66 -2.15
CA CYS A 660 -4.54 31.72 -1.14
C CYS A 660 -3.35 32.67 -1.27
N LEU A 661 -3.40 33.88 -0.70
CA LEU A 661 -2.22 34.75 -0.74
C LEU A 661 -1.11 34.22 0.17
N HIS A 662 -1.42 33.89 1.42
CA HIS A 662 -0.40 33.52 2.40
C HIS A 662 -0.78 32.29 3.23
N HIS A 663 0.18 31.39 3.40
CA HIS A 663 0.19 30.38 4.46
C HIS A 663 1.18 30.80 5.54
N LEU A 664 0.69 31.05 6.76
CA LEU A 664 1.50 31.51 7.89
C LEU A 664 1.44 30.53 9.06
N TYR A 665 2.56 29.87 9.33
CA TYR A 665 2.71 28.88 10.40
C TYR A 665 3.46 29.46 11.60
N LEU A 666 2.77 29.61 12.73
CA LEU A 666 3.27 30.19 13.98
C LEU A 666 2.91 29.27 15.17
N SER A 667 3.32 28.00 15.13
CA SER A 667 2.96 27.01 16.17
C SER A 667 4.16 26.55 17.00
N PRO A 668 4.05 26.48 18.34
CA PRO A 668 5.09 25.95 19.22
C PRO A 668 5.10 24.41 19.38
N SER A 669 4.22 23.68 18.68
CA SER A 669 4.03 22.21 18.82
C SER A 669 4.21 21.47 17.49
N PRO A 670 4.57 20.16 17.51
CA PRO A 670 4.83 19.39 16.30
C PRO A 670 3.63 19.35 15.35
N LEU A 671 3.93 19.52 14.06
CA LEU A 671 2.97 19.75 12.98
C LEU A 671 3.17 18.70 11.87
N SER A 672 2.10 18.00 11.49
CA SER A 672 2.05 17.13 10.32
C SER A 672 1.10 17.72 9.29
N VAL A 673 1.65 18.19 8.16
CA VAL A 673 0.89 18.96 7.18
C VAL A 673 1.11 18.43 5.76
N SER A 674 0.02 18.12 5.07
CA SER A 674 -0.01 17.85 3.64
C SER A 674 -0.77 18.95 2.88
N ILE A 675 -0.09 19.69 2.01
CA ILE A 675 -0.66 20.85 1.30
C ILE A 675 -0.55 20.68 -0.21
N THR A 676 -1.64 20.97 -0.91
CA THR A 676 -1.66 21.25 -2.34
C THR A 676 -2.16 22.68 -2.56
N SER A 677 -1.32 23.62 -3.04
CA SER A 677 -1.72 25.04 -3.09
C SER A 677 -1.16 25.89 -4.23
N ILE A 678 -1.92 26.93 -4.59
CA ILE A 678 -1.43 28.09 -5.35
C ILE A 678 -1.39 29.28 -4.38
N SER A 679 -0.22 29.90 -4.20
CA SER A 679 -0.07 31.00 -3.25
C SER A 679 0.97 32.05 -3.60
N LEU A 680 1.03 33.18 -2.88
CA LEU A 680 2.18 34.09 -2.99
C LEU A 680 3.30 33.61 -2.08
N HIS A 681 3.02 33.40 -0.78
CA HIS A 681 4.06 33.07 0.19
C HIS A 681 3.66 31.91 1.11
N HIS A 682 4.62 31.02 1.31
CA HIS A 682 4.65 30.04 2.39
C HIS A 682 5.67 30.49 3.43
N LEU A 683 5.22 30.86 4.64
CA LEU A 683 6.06 31.36 5.71
C LEU A 683 5.98 30.43 6.93
N TYR A 684 7.12 29.81 7.27
CA TYR A 684 7.25 28.89 8.39
C TYR A 684 8.09 29.51 9.52
N LEU A 685 7.44 29.75 10.66
CA LEU A 685 8.02 30.31 11.89
C LEU A 685 7.66 29.38 13.07
N SER A 686 8.36 28.26 13.22
CA SER A 686 8.10 27.26 14.28
C SER A 686 9.35 26.97 15.12
N PRO A 687 9.27 27.00 16.46
CA PRO A 687 10.34 26.55 17.35
C PRO A 687 10.37 25.03 17.62
N SER A 688 9.49 24.24 16.99
CA SER A 688 9.34 22.79 17.22
C SER A 688 9.42 21.97 15.91
N PRO A 689 9.78 20.66 15.96
CA PRO A 689 10.02 19.85 14.78
C PRO A 689 8.78 19.72 13.87
N LEU A 690 9.00 19.86 12.57
CA LEU A 690 7.97 19.90 11.52
C LEU A 690 8.17 18.74 10.54
N SER A 691 7.08 18.02 10.24
CA SER A 691 7.00 17.09 9.10
C SER A 691 6.02 17.63 8.06
N VAL A 692 6.54 18.08 6.93
CA VAL A 692 5.76 18.85 5.96
C VAL A 692 5.94 18.28 4.55
N SER A 693 4.80 17.95 3.90
CA SER A 693 4.73 17.55 2.50
C SER A 693 3.94 18.58 1.69
N ILE A 694 4.58 19.25 0.72
CA ILE A 694 3.97 20.34 -0.04
C ILE A 694 4.05 20.07 -1.54
N THR A 695 2.93 20.26 -2.22
CA THR A 695 2.87 20.45 -3.67
C THR A 695 2.34 21.86 -3.95
N SER A 696 3.15 22.77 -4.53
CA SER A 696 2.70 24.16 -4.69
C SER A 696 3.25 24.97 -5.87
N ILE A 697 2.46 25.94 -6.31
CA ILE A 697 2.93 27.08 -7.13
C ILE A 697 2.97 28.30 -6.21
N SER A 698 4.14 28.89 -5.97
CA SER A 698 4.31 30.02 -5.05
C SER A 698 5.29 31.08 -5.56
N LEU A 699 5.32 32.30 -5.01
CA LEU A 699 6.45 33.21 -5.28
C LEU A 699 7.63 32.86 -4.37
N HIS A 700 7.37 32.67 -3.07
CA HIS A 700 8.42 32.45 -2.08
C HIS A 700 8.06 31.33 -1.09
N HIS A 701 9.04 30.45 -0.85
CA HIS A 701 9.07 29.59 0.31
C HIS A 701 10.13 30.12 1.29
N LEU A 702 9.71 30.53 2.48
CA LEU A 702 10.57 31.08 3.51
C LEU A 702 10.52 30.21 4.78
N TYR A 703 11.67 29.64 5.13
CA TYR A 703 11.83 28.79 6.31
C TYR A 703 12.70 29.48 7.35
N LEU A 704 12.10 29.81 8.49
CA LEU A 704 12.72 30.44 9.66
C LEU A 704 12.44 29.57 10.90
N SER A 705 13.25 28.55 11.16
CA SER A 705 13.02 27.63 12.30
C SER A 705 14.31 27.29 13.06
N PRO A 706 14.32 27.38 14.41
CA PRO A 706 15.45 26.97 15.24
C PRO A 706 15.54 25.46 15.55
N SER A 707 14.62 24.62 15.04
CA SER A 707 14.50 23.18 15.37
C SER A 707 14.53 22.28 14.12
N PRO A 708 14.94 21.00 14.21
CA PRO A 708 15.11 20.12 13.05
C PRO A 708 13.81 19.94 12.25
N LEU A 709 13.91 20.07 10.92
CA LEU A 709 12.79 19.96 9.98
C LEU A 709 12.98 18.75 9.06
N SER A 710 11.93 17.95 8.85
CA SER A 710 11.86 16.97 7.75
C SER A 710 10.87 17.47 6.70
N VAL A 711 11.38 17.83 5.52
CA VAL A 711 10.60 18.57 4.52
C VAL A 711 10.69 17.89 3.15
N SER A 712 9.54 17.57 2.57
CA SER A 712 9.41 17.08 1.19
C SER A 712 8.58 18.07 0.36
N ILE A 713 9.22 18.73 -0.62
CA ILE A 713 8.58 19.76 -1.44
C ILE A 713 8.63 19.41 -2.91
N THR A 714 7.51 19.62 -3.58
CA THR A 714 7.37 19.67 -5.03
C THR A 714 6.82 21.04 -5.41
N SER A 715 7.64 21.93 -6.00
CA SER A 715 7.20 23.33 -6.20
C SER A 715 7.66 24.03 -7.48
N ILE A 716 6.84 24.94 -7.99
CA ILE A 716 7.26 26.01 -8.91
C ILE A 716 7.29 27.31 -8.13
N CYS A 717 8.45 27.96 -8.00
CA CYS A 717 8.55 29.22 -7.27
C CYS A 717 9.64 30.17 -7.74
N LEU A 718 9.62 31.45 -7.33
CA LEU A 718 10.76 32.32 -7.63
C LEU A 718 11.94 32.01 -6.70
N HIS A 719 11.70 31.88 -5.39
CA HIS A 719 12.77 31.75 -4.41
C HIS A 719 12.47 30.68 -3.34
N HIS A 720 13.48 29.86 -3.07
CA HIS A 720 13.59 29.04 -1.87
C HIS A 720 14.63 29.68 -0.95
N LEU A 721 14.19 30.13 0.23
CA LEU A 721 15.06 30.76 1.24
C LEU A 721 15.04 29.96 2.54
N TYR A 722 16.20 29.41 2.90
CA TYR A 722 16.40 28.62 4.11
C TYR A 722 17.31 29.36 5.09
N LEU A 723 16.76 29.67 6.27
CA LEU A 723 17.44 30.33 7.40
C LEU A 723 17.20 29.48 8.66
N SER A 724 18.08 28.52 8.97
CA SER A 724 17.94 27.61 10.12
C SER A 724 19.28 27.35 10.84
N PRO A 725 19.34 27.42 12.19
CA PRO A 725 20.49 27.06 13.01
C PRO A 725 20.54 25.58 13.46
N SER A 726 19.69 24.69 12.96
CA SER A 726 19.63 23.27 13.36
C SER A 726 19.70 22.29 12.17
N PRO A 727 20.12 21.01 12.36
CA PRO A 727 20.34 20.07 11.26
C PRO A 727 19.06 19.67 10.52
N LEU A 728 19.16 19.53 9.20
CA LEU A 728 18.03 19.40 8.28
C LEU A 728 18.23 18.23 7.29
N PRO A 729 17.32 17.24 7.25
CA PRO A 729 17.05 16.43 6.06
C PRO A 729 15.99 17.10 5.16
N VAL A 730 16.41 17.58 3.99
CA VAL A 730 15.52 18.28 3.04
C VAL A 730 15.53 17.59 1.69
N SER A 731 14.34 17.22 1.20
CA SER A 731 14.11 16.68 -0.14
C SER A 731 13.26 17.64 -0.98
N ILE A 732 13.83 18.20 -2.05
CA ILE A 732 13.16 19.19 -2.89
C ILE A 732 13.17 18.75 -4.34
N THR A 733 12.01 18.84 -4.99
CA THR A 733 11.85 18.82 -6.43
C THR A 733 11.27 20.17 -6.87
N SER A 734 12.01 20.98 -7.65
CA SER A 734 11.55 22.34 -7.94
C SER A 734 11.98 22.95 -9.27
N ILE A 735 11.14 23.84 -9.81
CA ILE A 735 11.52 24.83 -10.82
C ILE A 735 11.57 26.20 -10.12
N CYS A 736 12.74 26.83 -10.04
CA CYS A 736 12.84 28.14 -9.38
C CYS A 736 13.94 29.05 -9.89
N LEU A 737 13.91 30.36 -9.62
CA LEU A 737 15.03 31.22 -9.99
C LEU A 737 16.24 30.98 -9.08
N HIS A 738 16.03 31.00 -7.75
CA HIS A 738 17.13 30.94 -6.79
C HIS A 738 16.86 29.97 -5.63
N HIS A 739 17.87 29.15 -5.36
CA HIS A 739 18.01 28.39 -4.13
C HIS A 739 19.07 29.07 -3.25
N LEU A 740 18.66 29.61 -2.10
CA LEU A 740 19.54 30.29 -1.16
C LEU A 740 19.56 29.58 0.20
N TYR A 741 20.72 29.05 0.57
CA TYR A 741 20.94 28.36 1.84
C TYR A 741 21.89 29.16 2.74
N LEU A 742 21.38 29.56 3.90
CA LEU A 742 22.11 30.29 4.94
C LEU A 742 21.93 29.55 6.28
N SER A 743 22.90 28.70 6.65
CA SER A 743 22.82 27.91 7.90
C SER A 743 24.18 27.80 8.62
N PRO A 744 24.23 28.04 9.95
CA PRO A 744 25.42 27.83 10.78
C PRO A 744 25.62 26.38 11.28
N SER A 745 24.75 25.43 10.92
CA SER A 745 24.77 24.02 11.38
C SER A 745 24.83 23.01 10.22
N PRO A 746 25.31 21.76 10.43
CA PRO A 746 25.47 20.77 9.36
C PRO A 746 24.15 20.43 8.65
N LEU A 747 24.21 20.35 7.32
CA LEU A 747 23.07 20.24 6.41
C LEU A 747 23.15 18.96 5.58
N SER A 748 22.05 18.19 5.48
CA SER A 748 21.89 17.06 4.56
C SER A 748 20.78 17.34 3.55
N VAL A 749 21.14 17.60 2.29
CA VAL A 749 20.20 18.15 1.30
C VAL A 749 20.21 17.32 0.03
N SER A 750 19.01 16.86 -0.38
CA SER A 750 18.76 16.21 -1.67
C SER A 750 17.86 17.09 -2.54
N ILE A 751 18.38 17.58 -3.66
CA ILE A 751 17.64 18.49 -4.56
C ILE A 751 17.61 17.94 -5.98
N THR A 752 16.45 18.00 -6.59
CA THR A 752 16.27 17.85 -8.04
C THR A 752 15.63 19.13 -8.59
N SER A 753 16.35 19.94 -9.37
CA SER A 753 15.83 21.26 -9.75
C SER A 753 16.25 21.79 -11.12
N ILE A 754 15.41 22.66 -11.66
CA ILE A 754 15.76 23.59 -12.74
C ILE A 754 15.82 24.99 -12.13
N SER A 755 16.98 25.64 -12.14
CA SER A 755 17.11 26.98 -11.55
C SER A 755 18.19 27.87 -12.13
N LEU A 756 18.11 29.19 -11.96
CA LEU A 756 19.23 30.04 -12.41
C LEU A 756 20.47 29.84 -11.53
N HIS A 757 20.32 29.92 -10.20
CA HIS A 757 21.46 29.87 -9.27
C HIS A 757 21.19 28.98 -8.07
N HIS A 758 22.21 28.18 -7.72
CA HIS A 758 22.36 27.57 -6.41
C HIS A 758 23.46 28.29 -5.64
N LEU A 759 23.10 28.91 -4.51
CA LEU A 759 24.02 29.63 -3.64
C LEU A 759 24.07 29.01 -2.25
N TYR A 760 25.24 28.52 -1.88
CA TYR A 760 25.49 27.90 -0.57
C TYR A 760 26.46 28.75 0.25
N LEU A 761 25.99 29.24 1.40
CA LEU A 761 26.74 30.03 2.37
C LEU A 761 26.62 29.37 3.75
N SER A 762 27.59 28.54 4.14
CA SER A 762 27.58 27.88 5.46
C SER A 762 28.98 27.72 6.08
N PRO A 763 29.16 28.06 7.38
CA PRO A 763 30.39 27.85 8.14
C PRO A 763 30.60 26.41 8.67
N SER A 764 29.67 25.48 8.43
CA SER A 764 29.66 24.11 8.99
C SER A 764 29.53 23.03 7.90
N PRO A 765 29.99 21.78 8.12
CA PRO A 765 30.09 20.75 7.08
C PRO A 765 28.73 20.42 6.47
N LEU A 766 28.64 20.46 5.13
CA LEU A 766 27.45 20.04 4.37
C LEU A 766 27.65 18.70 3.67
N SER A 767 26.64 17.84 3.67
CA SER A 767 26.51 16.71 2.75
C SER A 767 25.39 17.01 1.73
N VAL A 768 25.76 17.14 0.45
CA VAL A 768 24.83 17.64 -0.58
C VAL A 768 24.79 16.69 -1.77
N SER A 769 23.57 16.28 -2.15
CA SER A 769 23.29 15.52 -3.37
C SER A 769 22.35 16.32 -4.28
N ILE A 770 22.86 16.82 -5.41
CA ILE A 770 22.08 17.66 -6.33
C ILE A 770 22.02 17.03 -7.72
N THR A 771 20.81 17.02 -8.28
CA THR A 771 20.53 16.78 -9.68
C THR A 771 19.93 18.05 -10.28
N SER A 772 20.66 18.82 -11.10
CA SER A 772 20.15 20.12 -11.56
C SER A 772 20.47 20.57 -12.99
N ILE A 773 19.62 21.42 -13.53
CA ILE A 773 19.93 22.27 -14.70
C ILE A 773 19.99 23.71 -14.21
N CYS A 774 21.15 24.37 -14.30
CA CYS A 774 21.29 25.74 -13.81
C CYS A 774 22.32 26.60 -14.53
N LEU A 775 22.32 27.93 -14.34
CA LEU A 775 23.41 28.75 -14.88
C LEU A 775 24.68 28.61 -14.03
N HIS A 776 24.57 28.73 -12.71
CA HIS A 776 25.72 28.75 -11.81
C HIS A 776 25.50 27.93 -10.55
N HIS A 777 26.53 27.16 -10.21
CA HIS A 777 26.75 26.57 -8.89
C HIS A 777 27.85 27.36 -8.19
N LEU A 778 27.51 28.04 -7.09
CA LEU A 778 28.44 28.84 -6.30
C LEU A 778 28.56 28.31 -4.87
N TYR A 779 29.75 27.83 -4.51
CA TYR A 779 30.07 27.29 -3.19
C TYR A 779 31.05 28.18 -2.44
N LEU A 780 30.62 28.69 -1.29
CA LEU A 780 31.41 29.52 -0.38
C LEU A 780 31.32 28.91 1.04
N SER A 781 32.27 28.06 1.43
CA SER A 781 32.28 27.41 2.76
C SER A 781 33.69 27.24 3.35
N PRO A 782 33.90 27.57 4.65
CA PRO A 782 35.15 27.39 5.39
C PRO A 782 35.33 26.03 6.10
N SER A 783 34.46 25.03 5.85
CA SER A 783 34.49 23.71 6.51
C SER A 783 34.49 22.54 5.50
N PRO A 784 34.97 21.32 5.86
CA PRO A 784 35.14 20.22 4.91
C PRO A 784 33.81 19.68 4.35
N LEU A 785 33.79 19.36 3.05
CA LEU A 785 32.59 19.00 2.29
C LEU A 785 32.74 17.68 1.51
N PRO A 786 31.82 16.72 1.69
CA PRO A 786 31.47 15.75 0.66
C PRO A 786 30.31 16.28 -0.20
N VAL A 787 30.60 16.58 -1.47
CA VAL A 787 29.60 17.07 -2.45
C VAL A 787 29.45 16.06 -3.59
N SER A 788 28.21 15.65 -3.88
CA SER A 788 27.85 14.85 -5.06
C SER A 788 26.90 15.64 -5.97
N ILE A 789 27.32 15.94 -7.20
CA ILE A 789 26.52 16.73 -8.15
C ILE A 789 26.38 16.01 -9.48
N THR A 790 25.17 15.98 -10.00
CA THR A 790 24.86 15.69 -11.39
C THR A 790 24.19 16.92 -12.02
N SER A 791 24.87 17.61 -12.93
CA SER A 791 24.31 18.88 -13.44
C SER A 791 24.63 19.24 -14.89
N ILE A 792 23.72 19.97 -15.53
CA ILE A 792 24.00 20.77 -16.74
C ILE A 792 24.08 22.23 -16.31
N CYS A 793 25.24 22.88 -16.43
CA CYS A 793 25.37 24.28 -16.04
C CYS A 793 26.35 25.10 -16.88
N LEU A 794 26.38 26.43 -16.74
CA LEU A 794 27.43 27.22 -17.38
C LEU A 794 28.73 27.14 -16.57
N HIS A 795 28.66 27.35 -15.25
CA HIS A 795 29.86 27.43 -14.40
C HIS A 795 29.69 26.69 -13.08
N HIS A 796 30.74 25.95 -12.72
CA HIS A 796 30.99 25.46 -11.37
C HIS A 796 32.12 26.30 -10.75
N LEU A 797 31.80 27.04 -9.68
CA LEU A 797 32.76 27.88 -8.97
C LEU A 797 32.90 27.46 -7.51
N TYR A 798 34.11 27.00 -7.16
CA TYR A 798 34.46 26.56 -5.82
C TYR A 798 35.48 27.49 -5.17
N LEU A 799 35.09 28.10 -4.05
CA LEU A 799 35.92 28.99 -3.23
C LEU A 799 35.87 28.50 -1.77
N SER A 800 36.87 27.73 -1.33
CA SER A 800 36.92 27.19 0.04
C SER A 800 38.32 27.23 0.65
N PRO A 801 38.50 27.72 1.89
CA PRO A 801 39.75 27.68 2.64
C PRO A 801 40.03 26.37 3.40
N SER A 802 39.19 25.33 3.30
CA SER A 802 39.31 24.04 4.01
C SER A 802 39.32 22.83 3.05
N PRO A 803 39.83 21.64 3.46
CA PRO A 803 39.96 20.48 2.57
C PRO A 803 38.62 20.04 1.94
N LEU A 804 38.62 19.74 0.64
CA LEU A 804 37.43 19.42 -0.14
C LEU A 804 37.52 18.02 -0.76
N SER A 805 36.42 17.25 -0.69
CA SER A 805 36.20 16.02 -1.46
C SER A 805 34.97 16.17 -2.37
N VAL A 806 35.18 16.20 -3.68
CA VAL A 806 34.13 16.58 -4.64
C VAL A 806 33.95 15.49 -5.69
N PHE A 807 32.71 15.02 -5.85
CA PHE A 807 32.28 14.07 -6.89
C PHE A 807 31.28 14.75 -7.85
N ILE A 808 31.68 14.99 -9.09
CA ILE A 808 30.82 15.69 -10.07
C ILE A 808 30.65 14.88 -11.34
N THR A 809 29.42 14.84 -11.82
CA THR A 809 29.04 14.42 -13.17
C THR A 809 28.40 15.63 -13.86
N SER A 810 29.01 16.22 -14.89
CA SER A 810 28.47 17.47 -15.45
C SER A 810 28.71 17.74 -16.92
N ILE A 811 27.81 18.51 -17.53
CA ILE A 811 28.05 19.23 -18.79
C ILE A 811 28.13 20.72 -18.45
N CYS A 812 29.27 21.37 -18.69
CA CYS A 812 29.42 22.79 -18.38
C CYS A 812 30.39 23.56 -19.26
N LEU A 813 30.41 24.90 -19.22
CA LEU A 813 31.47 25.65 -19.89
C LEU A 813 32.77 25.60 -19.09
N HIS A 814 32.70 25.90 -17.79
CA HIS A 814 33.89 26.07 -16.96
C HIS A 814 33.79 25.36 -15.61
N HIS A 815 34.86 24.65 -15.27
CA HIS A 815 35.17 24.20 -13.91
C HIS A 815 36.29 25.06 -13.34
N LEU A 816 35.99 25.89 -12.32
CA LEU A 816 36.96 26.78 -11.70
C LEU A 816 37.14 26.45 -10.22
N TYR A 817 38.35 26.00 -9.87
CA TYR A 817 38.73 25.66 -8.50
C TYR A 817 39.78 26.63 -7.97
N LEU A 818 39.43 27.34 -6.89
CA LEU A 818 40.28 28.30 -6.18
C LEU A 818 40.28 27.93 -4.68
N SER A 819 41.31 27.25 -4.20
CA SER A 819 41.39 26.83 -2.78
C SER A 819 42.82 26.84 -2.24
N PRO A 820 43.07 27.45 -1.07
CA PRO A 820 44.37 27.42 -0.37
C PRO A 820 44.65 26.14 0.44
N SER A 821 43.78 25.14 0.41
CA SER A 821 43.86 23.89 1.21
C SER A 821 43.76 22.61 0.36
N PRO A 822 44.24 21.43 0.83
CA PRO A 822 44.33 20.22 0.02
C PRO A 822 43.01 19.81 -0.62
N LEU A 823 43.05 19.42 -1.90
CA LEU A 823 41.87 19.10 -2.71
C LEU A 823 41.91 17.65 -3.21
N SER A 824 40.80 16.93 -3.04
CA SER A 824 40.52 15.65 -3.69
C SER A 824 39.29 15.78 -4.59
N VAL A 825 39.49 15.58 -5.89
CA VAL A 825 38.47 15.85 -6.90
C VAL A 825 38.31 14.67 -7.83
N SER A 826 37.07 14.16 -7.93
CA SER A 826 36.67 13.15 -8.90
C SER A 826 35.58 13.70 -9.83
N ILE A 827 35.92 13.92 -11.11
CA ILE A 827 34.99 14.52 -12.08
C ILE A 827 34.80 13.61 -13.29
N THR A 828 33.55 13.47 -13.72
CA THR A 828 33.20 13.01 -15.07
C THR A 828 32.49 14.15 -15.80
N SER A 829 33.08 14.75 -16.84
CA SER A 829 32.46 15.93 -17.48
C SER A 829 32.72 16.16 -18.95
N ILE A 830 31.79 16.86 -19.60
CA ILE A 830 32.01 17.52 -20.89
C ILE A 830 32.10 19.01 -20.62
N CYS A 831 33.24 19.65 -20.88
CA CYS A 831 33.37 21.09 -20.66
C CYS A 831 34.37 21.81 -21.54
N LEU A 832 34.31 23.14 -21.66
CA LEU A 832 35.36 23.86 -22.40
C LEU A 832 36.68 23.86 -21.62
N HIS A 833 36.67 24.27 -20.36
CA HIS A 833 37.91 24.43 -19.59
C HIS A 833 37.81 23.87 -18.16
N HIS A 834 38.84 23.12 -17.78
CA HIS A 834 39.16 22.81 -16.40
C HIS A 834 40.33 23.69 -15.95
N LEU A 835 40.09 24.57 -14.98
CA LEU A 835 41.08 25.47 -14.42
C LEU A 835 41.28 25.20 -12.93
N TYR A 836 42.50 24.76 -12.58
CA TYR A 836 42.91 24.49 -11.20
C TYR A 836 43.99 25.48 -10.75
N LEU A 837 43.66 26.26 -9.73
CA LEU A 837 44.55 27.24 -9.10
C LEU A 837 44.58 26.96 -7.58
N SER A 838 45.62 26.27 -7.10
CA SER A 838 45.75 25.96 -5.67
C SER A 838 47.20 25.96 -5.18
N PRO A 839 47.52 26.67 -4.08
CA PRO A 839 48.84 26.65 -3.44
C PRO A 839 49.13 25.43 -2.55
N SER A 840 48.23 24.44 -2.47
CA SER A 840 48.33 23.26 -1.60
C SER A 840 48.17 21.93 -2.36
N PRO A 841 48.63 20.78 -1.81
CA PRO A 841 48.68 19.51 -2.55
C PRO A 841 47.34 19.10 -3.16
N LEU A 842 47.39 18.65 -4.42
CA LEU A 842 46.22 18.33 -5.25
C LEU A 842 46.22 16.85 -5.64
N SER A 843 45.08 16.18 -5.41
CA SER A 843 44.77 14.85 -5.93
C SER A 843 43.54 14.93 -6.84
N VAL A 844 43.73 14.58 -8.11
CA VAL A 844 42.71 14.80 -9.14
C VAL A 844 42.52 13.53 -9.96
N SER A 845 41.28 13.07 -10.08
CA SER A 845 40.84 12.00 -10.98
C SER A 845 39.76 12.53 -11.91
N ILE A 846 40.06 12.66 -13.21
CA ILE A 846 39.11 13.21 -14.20
C ILE A 846 38.89 12.26 -15.36
N THR A 847 37.62 12.07 -15.72
CA THR A 847 37.21 11.50 -17.00
C THR A 847 36.48 12.58 -17.79
N SER A 848 37.06 13.12 -18.87
CA SER A 848 36.46 14.28 -19.53
C SER A 848 36.62 14.38 -21.04
N ILE A 849 35.70 15.12 -21.66
CA ILE A 849 35.89 15.70 -23.00
C ILE A 849 36.01 17.21 -22.79
N SER A 850 37.15 17.80 -23.14
CA SER A 850 37.36 19.23 -22.93
C SER A 850 38.18 19.93 -24.01
N LEU A 851 38.20 21.27 -24.05
CA LEU A 851 39.19 21.96 -24.87
C LEU A 851 40.53 22.01 -24.14
N HIS A 852 40.54 22.47 -22.89
CA HIS A 852 41.78 22.70 -22.14
C HIS A 852 41.72 22.17 -20.71
N HIS A 853 42.78 21.50 -20.31
CA HIS A 853 43.14 21.23 -18.92
C HIS A 853 44.31 22.10 -18.53
N LEU A 854 44.10 23.05 -17.61
CA LEU A 854 45.11 23.97 -17.12
C LEU A 854 45.34 23.77 -15.62
N TYR A 855 46.55 23.34 -15.27
CA TYR A 855 46.99 23.14 -13.88
C TYR A 855 48.10 24.12 -13.52
N LEU A 856 47.81 24.98 -12.54
CA LEU A 856 48.73 25.97 -11.98
C LEU A 856 48.81 25.77 -10.47
N SER A 857 49.87 25.09 -9.98
CA SER A 857 50.05 24.85 -8.54
C SER A 857 51.52 24.88 -8.11
N PRO A 858 51.88 25.64 -7.06
CA PRO A 858 53.21 25.66 -6.45
C PRO A 858 53.54 24.47 -5.52
N SER A 859 52.63 23.50 -5.37
CA SER A 859 52.74 22.36 -4.43
C SER A 859 52.53 21.00 -5.11
N PRO A 860 52.98 19.87 -4.52
CA PRO A 860 53.01 18.57 -5.18
C PRO A 860 51.65 18.15 -5.76
N LEU A 861 51.68 17.65 -7.00
CA LEU A 861 50.50 17.31 -7.80
C LEU A 861 50.46 15.81 -8.10
N SER A 862 49.32 15.19 -7.81
CA SER A 862 48.98 13.83 -8.23
C SER A 862 47.74 13.87 -9.12
N VAL A 863 47.91 13.48 -10.38
CA VAL A 863 46.88 13.65 -11.41
C VAL A 863 46.68 12.35 -12.15
N SER A 864 45.43 11.89 -12.19
CA SER A 864 44.95 10.78 -13.01
C SER A 864 43.88 11.29 -13.97
N ILE A 865 44.11 11.21 -15.28
CA ILE A 865 43.15 11.72 -16.27
C ILE A 865 42.89 10.70 -17.36
N THR A 866 41.63 10.52 -17.71
CA THR A 866 41.19 9.89 -18.95
C THR A 866 40.43 10.92 -19.78
N SER A 867 40.97 11.40 -20.90
CA SER A 867 40.34 12.53 -21.60
C SER A 867 40.50 12.57 -23.11
N ILE A 868 39.57 13.26 -23.76
CA ILE A 868 39.74 13.78 -25.12
C ILE A 868 39.85 15.30 -24.98
N SER A 869 40.99 15.89 -25.32
CA SER A 869 41.15 17.34 -25.21
C SER A 869 41.99 17.99 -26.30
N LEU A 870 42.00 19.31 -26.46
CA LEU A 870 42.99 19.94 -27.34
C LEU A 870 44.33 20.04 -26.63
N HIS A 871 44.35 20.56 -25.40
CA HIS A 871 45.59 20.86 -24.69
C HIS A 871 45.55 20.41 -23.23
N HIS A 872 46.62 19.76 -22.81
CA HIS A 872 46.98 19.55 -21.41
C HIS A 872 48.20 20.41 -21.08
N LEU A 873 48.02 21.39 -20.19
CA LEU A 873 49.06 22.32 -19.76
C LEU A 873 49.31 22.20 -18.26
N TYR A 874 50.53 21.81 -17.91
CA TYR A 874 51.00 21.67 -16.54
C TYR A 874 52.13 22.66 -16.26
N LEU A 875 51.88 23.56 -15.31
CA LEU A 875 52.82 24.57 -14.83
C LEU A 875 52.96 24.42 -13.31
N SER A 876 54.04 23.79 -12.84
CA SER A 876 54.28 23.60 -11.40
C SER A 876 55.78 23.64 -11.02
N PRO A 877 56.18 24.46 -10.03
CA PRO A 877 57.53 24.48 -9.46
C PRO A 877 57.88 23.33 -8.51
N SER A 878 56.97 22.37 -8.28
CA SER A 878 57.11 21.27 -7.30
C SER A 878 56.88 19.89 -7.92
N PRO A 879 57.32 18.79 -7.27
CA PRO A 879 57.31 17.45 -7.89
C PRO A 879 55.93 17.03 -8.39
N LEU A 880 55.90 16.48 -9.61
CA LEU A 880 54.70 16.13 -10.36
C LEU A 880 54.64 14.62 -10.59
N SER A 881 53.52 14.01 -10.22
CA SER A 881 53.17 12.63 -10.55
C SER A 881 51.90 12.60 -11.41
N VAL A 882 52.02 12.12 -12.64
CA VAL A 882 50.96 12.24 -13.64
C VAL A 882 50.74 10.90 -14.33
N SER A 883 49.49 10.43 -14.31
CA SER A 883 49.02 9.26 -15.07
C SER A 883 47.92 9.69 -16.02
N ILE A 884 48.15 9.69 -17.33
CA ILE A 884 47.15 10.13 -18.32
C ILE A 884 46.88 9.08 -19.37
N THR A 885 45.60 8.86 -19.67
CA THR A 885 45.14 8.21 -20.88
C THR A 885 44.39 9.22 -21.73
N SER A 886 44.93 9.70 -22.85
CA SER A 886 44.24 10.77 -23.59
C SER A 886 44.41 10.77 -25.11
N THR A 887 43.45 11.39 -25.78
CA THR A 887 43.58 11.83 -27.18
C THR A 887 43.64 13.35 -27.20
N CYS A 888 44.74 13.95 -27.66
CA CYS A 888 44.84 15.40 -27.69
C CYS A 888 45.73 15.98 -28.79
N LEU A 889 45.79 17.32 -28.92
CA LEU A 889 46.77 17.94 -29.81
C LEU A 889 48.10 18.10 -29.09
N HIS A 890 48.11 18.65 -27.88
CA HIS A 890 49.35 18.99 -27.18
C HIS A 890 49.34 18.57 -25.71
N HIS A 891 50.42 17.94 -25.31
CA HIS A 891 50.85 17.80 -23.91
C HIS A 891 52.03 18.72 -23.66
N LEU A 892 51.87 19.69 -22.75
CA LEU A 892 52.91 20.66 -22.40
C LEU A 892 53.19 20.61 -20.90
N TYR A 893 54.42 20.22 -20.56
CA TYR A 893 54.92 20.16 -19.19
C TYR A 893 56.06 21.15 -18.99
N LEU A 894 55.86 22.09 -18.07
CA LEU A 894 56.85 23.07 -17.65
C LEU A 894 57.04 22.97 -16.13
N SER A 895 58.14 22.35 -15.70
CA SER A 895 58.44 22.19 -14.26
C SER A 895 59.95 22.25 -13.96
N PRO A 896 60.41 23.11 -13.02
CA PRO A 896 61.79 23.14 -12.52
C PRO A 896 62.18 21.99 -11.56
N SER A 897 61.26 21.08 -11.24
CA SER A 897 61.43 20.02 -10.22
C SER A 897 61.16 18.60 -10.78
N PRO A 898 61.61 17.53 -10.10
CA PRO A 898 61.57 16.17 -10.65
C PRO A 898 60.17 15.75 -11.11
N LEU A 899 60.12 15.17 -12.32
CA LEU A 899 58.88 14.82 -13.01
C LEU A 899 58.75 13.30 -13.14
N SER A 900 57.63 12.73 -12.71
CA SER A 900 57.26 11.33 -12.95
C SER A 900 55.96 11.26 -13.75
N VAL A 901 56.04 10.72 -14.96
CA VAL A 901 54.95 10.74 -15.94
C VAL A 901 54.72 9.36 -16.53
N SER A 902 53.48 8.90 -16.51
CA SER A 902 52.98 7.71 -17.17
C SER A 902 51.86 8.11 -18.13
N ILE A 903 52.07 8.00 -19.44
CA ILE A 903 51.06 8.41 -20.45
C ILE A 903 50.75 7.29 -21.42
N THR A 904 49.47 7.10 -21.70
CA THR A 904 48.98 6.35 -22.85
C THR A 904 48.18 7.31 -23.75
N SER A 905 48.66 7.69 -24.93
CA SER A 905 47.97 8.74 -25.70
C SER A 905 48.10 8.72 -27.22
N ILE A 906 47.09 9.26 -27.91
CA ILE A 906 47.20 9.68 -29.31
C ILE A 906 47.31 11.21 -29.31
N CYS A 907 48.48 11.76 -29.64
CA CYS A 907 48.76 13.18 -29.48
C CYS A 907 49.52 13.76 -30.68
N LEU A 908 49.36 15.03 -31.08
CA LEU A 908 50.28 15.59 -32.08
C LEU A 908 51.67 15.84 -31.48
N HIS A 909 51.74 16.52 -30.34
CA HIS A 909 53.02 16.92 -29.73
C HIS A 909 53.07 16.63 -28.23
N HIS A 910 54.17 16.04 -27.79
CA HIS A 910 54.56 15.99 -26.38
C HIS A 910 55.77 16.91 -26.17
N LEU A 911 55.62 17.94 -25.35
CA LEU A 911 56.67 18.89 -25.04
C LEU A 911 56.96 18.88 -23.53
N TYR A 912 58.20 18.51 -23.19
CA TYR A 912 58.71 18.50 -21.82
C TYR A 912 59.86 19.50 -21.69
N LEU A 913 59.71 20.43 -20.75
CA LEU A 913 60.71 21.44 -20.44
C LEU A 913 61.00 21.38 -18.93
N SER A 914 62.14 20.78 -18.55
CA SER A 914 62.55 20.69 -17.15
C SER A 914 64.07 20.73 -16.95
N PRO A 915 64.61 21.62 -16.08
CA PRO A 915 66.00 21.63 -15.65
C PRO A 915 66.43 20.46 -14.73
N SER A 916 65.49 19.59 -14.31
CA SER A 916 65.70 18.56 -13.27
C SER A 916 65.37 17.13 -13.74
N PRO A 917 65.79 16.07 -13.03
CA PRO A 917 65.71 14.69 -13.53
C PRO A 917 64.29 14.28 -13.91
N LEU A 918 64.17 13.64 -15.08
CA LEU A 918 62.91 13.24 -15.70
C LEU A 918 62.78 11.71 -15.71
N SER A 919 61.66 11.21 -15.19
CA SER A 919 61.24 9.81 -15.30
C SER A 919 59.94 9.73 -16.10
N VAL A 920 60.01 9.16 -17.30
CA VAL A 920 58.91 9.22 -18.26
C VAL A 920 58.66 7.84 -18.86
N SER A 921 57.43 7.35 -18.68
CA SER A 921 56.92 6.14 -19.30
C SER A 921 55.77 6.51 -20.25
N ILE A 922 55.91 6.25 -21.54
CA ILE A 922 54.91 6.65 -22.55
C ILE A 922 54.60 5.50 -23.48
N THR A 923 53.32 5.27 -23.73
CA THR A 923 52.82 4.48 -24.84
C THR A 923 51.96 5.36 -25.75
N SER A 924 52.44 5.75 -26.94
CA SER A 924 51.74 6.77 -27.73
C SER A 924 51.79 6.61 -29.24
N ILE A 925 50.82 7.22 -29.94
CA ILE A 925 50.94 7.54 -31.36
C ILE A 925 51.08 9.06 -31.43
N SER A 926 52.19 9.58 -31.94
CA SER A 926 52.37 11.03 -32.01
C SER A 926 53.18 11.54 -33.19
N LEU A 927 53.13 12.84 -33.46
CA LEU A 927 53.95 13.43 -34.52
C LEU A 927 55.34 13.78 -33.96
N HIS A 928 55.40 14.45 -32.80
CA HIS A 928 56.67 14.86 -32.18
C HIS A 928 56.71 14.59 -30.68
N HIS A 929 57.85 14.08 -30.22
CA HIS A 929 58.27 14.11 -28.83
C HIS A 929 59.47 15.04 -28.69
N LEU A 930 59.33 16.11 -27.92
CA LEU A 930 60.38 17.11 -27.68
C LEU A 930 60.71 17.16 -26.19
N TYR A 931 61.97 16.84 -25.86
CA TYR A 931 62.50 16.91 -24.50
C TYR A 931 63.64 17.93 -24.43
N LEU A 932 63.47 18.93 -23.56
CA LEU A 932 64.48 19.93 -23.25
C LEU A 932 64.85 19.80 -21.76
N SER A 933 65.99 19.14 -21.48
CA SER A 933 66.51 19.00 -20.12
C SER A 933 68.04 18.91 -20.07
N PRO A 934 68.73 19.75 -19.27
CA PRO A 934 70.17 19.67 -19.03
C PRO A 934 70.58 18.55 -18.05
N SER A 935 69.65 17.74 -17.53
CA SER A 935 69.85 16.75 -16.46
C SER A 935 69.53 15.31 -16.93
N PRO A 936 69.97 14.25 -16.22
CA PRO A 936 69.83 12.88 -16.71
C PRO A 936 68.37 12.44 -16.89
N LEU A 937 68.12 11.76 -18.02
CA LEU A 937 66.82 11.32 -18.50
C LEU A 937 66.66 9.80 -18.34
N SER A 938 65.60 9.38 -17.64
CA SER A 938 65.16 7.97 -17.59
C SER A 938 63.83 7.83 -18.34
N VAL A 939 63.89 7.29 -19.55
CA VAL A 939 62.76 7.34 -20.49
C VAL A 939 62.49 5.94 -21.06
N SER A 940 61.28 5.44 -20.84
CA SER A 940 60.76 4.21 -21.43
C SER A 940 59.59 4.57 -22.36
N ILE A 941 59.82 4.55 -23.68
CA ILE A 941 58.81 4.93 -24.68
C ILE A 941 58.42 3.69 -25.48
N THR A 942 57.15 3.55 -25.80
CA THR A 942 56.63 2.59 -26.78
C THR A 942 55.70 3.36 -27.70
N SER A 943 56.23 3.95 -28.77
CA SER A 943 55.46 4.86 -29.61
C SER A 943 55.66 4.65 -31.11
N ILE A 944 54.65 5.06 -31.87
CA ILE A 944 54.76 5.32 -33.32
C ILE A 944 54.88 6.84 -33.46
N SER A 945 56.06 7.34 -33.85
CA SER A 945 56.26 8.78 -34.03
C SER A 945 57.08 9.16 -35.26
N LEU A 946 56.96 10.44 -35.68
CA LEU A 946 57.73 10.97 -36.79
C LEU A 946 59.10 11.49 -36.33
N HIS A 947 59.17 12.17 -35.19
CA HIS A 947 60.42 12.64 -34.59
C HIS A 947 60.45 12.50 -33.06
N HIS A 948 61.55 11.97 -32.55
CA HIS A 948 61.99 12.13 -31.17
C HIS A 948 63.19 13.09 -31.11
N LEU A 949 63.01 14.26 -30.49
CA LEU A 949 64.08 15.25 -30.31
C LEU A 949 64.44 15.37 -28.83
N PHE A 950 65.67 14.98 -28.49
CA PHE A 950 66.24 15.12 -27.16
C PHE A 950 67.34 16.19 -27.19
N LEU A 951 67.12 17.31 -26.50
CA LEU A 951 68.13 18.33 -26.25
C LEU A 951 68.59 18.19 -24.80
N SER A 952 69.65 17.40 -24.60
CA SER A 952 70.28 17.13 -23.30
C SER A 952 71.81 17.23 -23.38
N LEU A 953 72.46 17.56 -22.26
CA LEU A 953 73.91 17.75 -22.16
C LEU A 953 74.67 16.54 -21.56
N VAL A 954 74.00 15.40 -21.27
CA VAL A 954 74.58 14.19 -20.63
C VAL A 954 73.90 12.88 -21.11
N ASP A 955 74.58 11.73 -21.00
CA ASP A 955 74.22 10.39 -21.50
C ASP A 955 72.74 9.97 -21.42
N LEU A 956 72.22 9.45 -22.54
CA LEU A 956 70.82 9.05 -22.76
C LEU A 956 70.67 7.52 -22.70
N PHE A 957 69.72 6.99 -21.91
CA PHE A 957 69.30 5.57 -21.95
C PHE A 957 67.87 5.47 -22.52
N VAL A 958 67.75 4.94 -23.74
CA VAL A 958 66.46 4.71 -24.41
C VAL A 958 66.19 3.22 -24.48
N VAL A 959 65.05 2.77 -23.95
CA VAL A 959 64.58 1.38 -24.05
C VAL A 959 63.52 1.32 -25.15
N ALA A 960 63.99 1.06 -26.38
CA ALA A 960 63.22 0.84 -27.62
C ALA A 960 62.37 2.03 -28.15
N SER A 961 62.61 2.45 -29.39
CA SER A 961 61.79 3.41 -30.14
C SER A 961 61.72 2.98 -31.61
N TRP A 962 60.59 3.22 -32.28
CA TRP A 962 60.43 2.94 -33.71
C TRP A 962 60.16 4.25 -34.44
N ASP A 963 61.15 4.78 -35.17
CA ASP A 963 60.95 5.96 -36.01
C ASP A 963 60.32 5.54 -37.35
N LEU A 964 59.40 6.35 -37.88
CA LEU A 964 58.79 6.11 -39.19
C LEU A 964 59.82 6.01 -40.34
N GLN A 965 61.02 6.59 -40.17
CA GLN A 965 62.13 6.42 -41.11
C GLN A 965 62.70 4.98 -41.11
N ASP A 966 62.76 4.31 -39.95
CA ASP A 966 63.24 2.93 -39.83
C ASP A 966 62.23 1.92 -40.40
N VAL A 967 60.94 2.20 -40.25
CA VAL A 967 59.85 1.42 -40.86
C VAL A 967 59.88 1.54 -42.40
N TRP A 968 60.27 2.69 -42.93
CA TRP A 968 60.43 2.91 -44.37
C TRP A 968 61.70 2.23 -44.93
N LEU A 969 62.78 2.18 -44.15
CA LEU A 969 64.01 1.47 -44.51
C LEU A 969 63.81 -0.06 -44.54
N LEU A 970 63.06 -0.62 -43.58
CA LEU A 970 62.64 -2.03 -43.56
C LEU A 970 61.73 -2.40 -44.75
N SER A 971 60.82 -1.50 -45.13
CA SER A 971 59.99 -1.64 -46.34
C SER A 971 60.83 -1.65 -47.64
N LYS A 972 61.92 -0.89 -47.67
CA LYS A 972 62.83 -0.80 -48.82
C LYS A 972 63.78 -1.99 -48.90
N LEU A 973 64.31 -2.48 -47.77
CA LEU A 973 65.19 -3.65 -47.70
C LEU A 973 64.44 -4.97 -47.98
N CYS A 974 63.16 -5.08 -47.60
CA CYS A 974 62.31 -6.22 -47.97
C CYS A 974 61.92 -6.25 -49.47
N LYS A 975 62.06 -5.15 -50.20
CA LYS A 975 61.80 -5.09 -51.66
C LYS A 975 62.99 -5.48 -52.53
N GLU A 976 64.22 -5.52 -52.00
CA GLU A 976 65.45 -5.80 -52.77
C GLU A 976 66.09 -7.18 -52.50
N GLY A 977 65.43 -8.06 -51.74
CA GLY A 977 65.74 -9.50 -51.76
C GLY A 977 67.10 -9.94 -51.20
N ILE A 978 67.70 -9.20 -50.27
CA ILE A 978 68.94 -9.61 -49.60
C ILE A 978 68.62 -10.31 -48.28
N LYS A 979 68.98 -11.58 -48.15
CA LYS A 979 69.04 -12.30 -46.87
C LYS A 979 70.33 -11.93 -46.15
N CYS A 980 70.26 -11.32 -44.97
CA CYS A 980 71.39 -11.26 -44.04
C CYS A 980 70.98 -11.80 -42.67
N SER A 981 71.77 -12.77 -42.20
CA SER A 981 71.78 -13.34 -40.85
C SER A 981 72.38 -12.34 -39.84
N ALA A 982 71.96 -12.48 -38.58
CA ALA A 982 72.44 -11.69 -37.45
C ALA A 982 73.95 -11.87 -37.18
N THR A 983 74.69 -10.76 -37.07
CA THR A 983 75.76 -10.46 -36.09
C THR A 983 76.48 -9.15 -36.46
N GLU A 984 76.89 -8.38 -35.43
CA GLU A 984 77.85 -7.24 -35.46
C GLU A 984 77.34 -5.92 -36.06
N GLU A 985 77.71 -4.70 -35.62
CA GLU A 985 78.26 -4.10 -34.41
C GLU A 985 78.10 -2.57 -34.62
N ARG A 986 78.22 -1.78 -33.55
CA ARG A 986 78.00 -0.32 -33.47
C ARG A 986 78.71 0.51 -34.56
N GLN A 987 78.02 1.50 -35.14
CA GLN A 987 78.66 2.72 -35.65
C GLN A 987 78.03 3.98 -35.03
N ILE A 988 78.83 4.66 -34.23
CA ILE A 988 78.60 6.00 -33.69
C ILE A 988 78.98 6.99 -34.80
N ILE A 989 78.03 7.80 -35.28
CA ILE A 989 78.32 8.94 -36.16
C ILE A 989 78.44 10.18 -35.27
N SER A 990 79.66 10.72 -35.13
CA SER A 990 79.89 12.00 -34.46
C SER A 990 79.60 13.16 -35.42
N LEU A 991 78.64 14.03 -35.08
CA LEU A 991 78.46 15.32 -35.74
C LEU A 991 79.28 16.38 -35.00
N GLY A 992 80.18 17.07 -35.72
CA GLY A 992 80.96 18.20 -35.21
C GLY A 992 80.08 19.42 -34.88
N PRO A 993 80.63 20.45 -34.20
CA PRO A 993 79.84 21.49 -33.58
C PRO A 993 79.26 22.45 -34.63
N ILE A 994 77.93 22.48 -34.74
CA ILE A 994 77.23 23.48 -35.55
C ILE A 994 76.86 24.66 -34.65
N LYS A 995 77.41 25.83 -35.00
CA LYS A 995 77.20 27.13 -34.35
C LYS A 995 75.71 27.53 -34.38
N LEU A 996 75.20 27.95 -33.23
CA LEU A 996 73.91 28.63 -33.09
C LEU A 996 73.99 30.07 -33.65
N PRO A 997 73.01 30.53 -34.44
CA PRO A 997 72.82 31.96 -34.74
C PRO A 997 72.24 32.72 -33.53
N GLU A 998 72.89 33.81 -33.14
CA GLU A 998 72.48 34.78 -32.10
C GLU A 998 71.28 35.66 -32.49
N SER A 999 70.17 35.06 -32.92
CA SER A 999 68.97 35.83 -33.27
C SER A 999 67.68 35.22 -32.74
N TYR A 1000 67.68 34.66 -31.53
CA TYR A 1000 66.46 34.39 -30.76
C TYR A 1000 66.77 34.44 -29.26
N VAL A 1001 67.13 35.63 -28.78
CA VAL A 1001 67.02 36.04 -27.37
C VAL A 1001 65.99 37.17 -27.33
N ASN A 1002 64.71 36.80 -27.18
CA ASN A 1002 63.64 37.55 -26.54
C ASN A 1002 62.35 36.72 -26.52
#